data_AF-A0AAE8SW50-F1
#
_entry.id   AF-A0AAE8SW50-F1
#
_cell.length_a   1.000
_cell.length_b   1.000
_cell.length_c   1.000
_cell.angle_alpha   90.00
_cell.angle_beta   90.00
_cell.angle_gamma   90.00
#
_symmetry.space_group_name_H-M   'P 1'
#
loop_
_entity.id
_entity.type
_entity.pdbx_description
1 polymer ?
#
loop_
_entity_poly.entity_id
_entity_poly.type
_entity_poly.pdbx_seq_one_letter_code
_entity_poly.pdbx_strand_id
1 'polypeptide(L)'
;MAGLKQTSISLLLLAGAAVAIPAPLLTEESIFFRVPDSISTESVYNVHVSYGNTLPQGDVRVVYGDCASTHAGQNHHEVASFVSGSGTTPDRLVWAVPKDAAHGGCLHAYSGPTLVGRSEPVSVSGPPLRKRASLLHEVGDSNGLWFDGVRYLESCNQSSTVSTKAKRKRIAIIGGGMSGLLTSLLLTSVGIDDWHIIESTERVGGRIRTKYLNGTSPEDYQYQEMGPMRFPVSIKYADTNETLDIQDHKMVFQLADVLNEMNTKDHPELAVNFIPWIQSSPNTPANSRGARLSSGRIPSSAEIAADPSLQNPPIKASNVTAAELGSEAVEHLLDITPERLRNISTNVFKAHREAIDKGLFHWSETAYLKYHLGLDTDTVDFLSGSGNDPMWGEWYDTVYFSATNWRTIDKGLNSLPKAFAPHIEGKITYGRKVEGLTYNDKDNTVFVNWREDEFDIKPKYDKYDYAIVAVPFSKVRLWRMPEYSSLLSRAISTLEYQQSCKVALHYETRFWEAQENPIFGGCGSVDIPGIGSICYPAYEINSTGPGVILASYASGTMARSLAALSEKDHVALVQRAMVEVHGEVAAEQFTGSYERQCWEVDEHQAGAWASPTVGQQELFIPAYHRTEFNTIFVGEHTSITHAWIFSALESAVRGTTQLLLDLGLVDEAKQIVDTWMARWITI
;
A
#
# COMPACT_ATOMS: atom_id res chain seq x y z
N MET A 1 -49.87 -62.95 -44.18
CA MET A 1 -51.30 -62.83 -44.52
C MET A 1 -51.49 -61.54 -45.29
N ALA A 2 -52.06 -61.66 -46.50
CA ALA A 2 -52.71 -60.66 -47.38
C ALA A 2 -52.21 -59.19 -47.41
N GLY A 3 -51.96 -58.54 -48.55
CA GLY A 3 -52.24 -58.88 -49.94
C GLY A 3 -51.81 -57.78 -50.93
N LEU A 4 -51.85 -58.17 -52.20
CA LEU A 4 -51.65 -57.47 -53.48
C LEU A 4 -51.96 -55.95 -53.55
N LYS A 5 -51.17 -55.19 -54.33
CA LYS A 5 -51.40 -54.91 -55.78
C LYS A 5 -50.24 -54.12 -56.41
N GLN A 6 -49.87 -54.52 -57.62
CA GLN A 6 -48.90 -53.88 -58.53
C GLN A 6 -49.49 -52.63 -59.21
N THR A 7 -48.61 -51.68 -59.56
CA THR A 7 -48.64 -51.00 -60.87
C THR A 7 -47.27 -50.38 -61.20
N SER A 8 -46.71 -50.75 -62.35
CA SER A 8 -45.47 -50.21 -62.93
C SER A 8 -45.74 -48.91 -63.69
N ILE A 9 -44.86 -47.91 -63.56
CA ILE A 9 -44.65 -46.85 -64.57
C ILE A 9 -43.15 -46.52 -64.61
N SER A 10 -42.53 -46.74 -65.77
CA SER A 10 -41.19 -46.25 -66.12
C SER A 10 -41.22 -44.73 -66.32
N LEU A 11 -40.25 -43.98 -65.81
CA LEU A 11 -40.01 -42.61 -66.28
C LEU A 11 -38.52 -42.22 -66.20
N LEU A 12 -38.16 -41.39 -67.18
CA LEU A 12 -36.83 -41.02 -67.68
C LEU A 12 -35.84 -40.46 -66.65
N LEU A 13 -34.55 -40.81 -66.83
CA LEU A 13 -33.40 -40.06 -66.34
C LEU A 13 -33.26 -38.76 -67.16
N LEU A 14 -33.46 -37.62 -66.51
CA LEU A 14 -33.03 -36.30 -66.97
C LEU A 14 -31.96 -35.79 -66.01
N ALA A 15 -30.73 -35.67 -66.52
CA ALA A 15 -29.61 -35.06 -65.83
C ALA A 15 -29.88 -33.55 -65.67
N GLY A 16 -30.15 -33.11 -64.44
CA GLY A 16 -30.18 -31.71 -64.07
C GLY A 16 -28.77 -31.20 -63.79
N ALA A 17 -28.31 -30.25 -64.61
CA ALA A 17 -27.08 -29.50 -64.36
C ALA A 17 -27.20 -28.75 -63.03
N ALA A 18 -26.37 -29.10 -62.04
CA ALA A 18 -26.19 -28.30 -60.84
C ALA A 18 -25.41 -27.04 -61.22
N VAL A 19 -26.10 -25.90 -61.23
CA VAL A 19 -25.47 -24.58 -61.24
C VAL A 19 -24.72 -24.44 -59.92
N ALA A 20 -23.39 -24.52 -59.98
CA ALA A 20 -22.54 -24.16 -58.86
C ALA A 20 -22.73 -22.65 -58.61
N ILE A 21 -23.45 -22.32 -57.54
CA ILE A 21 -23.44 -20.99 -56.96
C ILE A 21 -21.98 -20.76 -56.51
N PRO A 22 -21.34 -19.62 -56.85
CA PRO A 22 -20.02 -19.33 -56.32
C PRO A 22 -20.15 -19.28 -54.81
N ALA A 23 -19.33 -20.06 -54.10
CA ALA A 23 -19.11 -19.80 -52.68
C ALA A 23 -18.77 -18.31 -52.53
N PRO A 24 -19.29 -17.60 -51.51
CA PRO A 24 -18.85 -16.24 -51.25
C PRO A 24 -17.33 -16.29 -51.17
N LEU A 25 -16.64 -15.48 -51.98
CA LEU A 25 -15.23 -15.25 -51.78
C LEU A 25 -15.05 -14.92 -50.30
N LEU A 26 -14.34 -15.77 -49.57
CA LEU A 26 -13.85 -15.46 -48.23
C LEU A 26 -13.19 -14.10 -48.36
N THR A 27 -13.82 -13.07 -47.80
CA THR A 27 -13.22 -11.76 -47.62
C THR A 27 -11.88 -12.02 -46.95
N GLU A 28 -10.77 -11.67 -47.61
CA GLU A 28 -9.43 -11.81 -47.04
C GLU A 28 -9.45 -11.23 -45.63
N GLU A 29 -9.22 -12.08 -44.63
CA GLU A 29 -9.14 -11.62 -43.25
C GLU A 29 -7.99 -10.63 -43.15
N SER A 30 -8.30 -9.47 -42.61
CA SER A 30 -7.38 -8.33 -42.50
C SER A 30 -7.01 -8.02 -41.07
N ILE A 31 -7.77 -8.56 -40.11
CA ILE A 31 -7.58 -8.40 -38.67
C ILE A 31 -7.49 -9.78 -38.05
N PHE A 32 -6.40 -10.03 -37.34
CA PHE A 32 -6.15 -11.29 -36.65
C PHE A 32 -6.06 -11.05 -35.15
N PHE A 33 -6.69 -11.95 -34.39
CA PHE A 33 -6.74 -11.88 -32.94
C PHE A 33 -5.88 -12.95 -32.31
N ARG A 34 -5.18 -12.58 -31.24
CA ARG A 34 -4.58 -13.51 -30.30
C ARG A 34 -5.15 -13.24 -28.91
N VAL A 35 -5.96 -14.18 -28.46
CA VAL A 35 -6.57 -14.18 -27.13
C VAL A 35 -5.74 -15.08 -26.21
N PRO A 36 -5.62 -14.79 -24.91
CA PRO A 36 -5.03 -15.73 -23.95
C PRO A 36 -5.72 -17.09 -23.97
N ASP A 37 -4.96 -18.17 -23.75
CA ASP A 37 -5.43 -19.57 -23.88
C ASP A 37 -6.59 -19.92 -22.93
N SER A 38 -6.71 -19.20 -21.81
CA SER A 38 -7.83 -19.32 -20.88
C SER A 38 -8.23 -17.94 -20.38
N ILE A 39 -9.50 -17.59 -20.55
CA ILE A 39 -10.11 -16.41 -19.92
C ILE A 39 -11.20 -16.82 -18.93
N SER A 40 -11.37 -16.02 -17.88
CA SER A 40 -12.43 -16.17 -16.91
C SER A 40 -13.46 -15.05 -17.04
N THR A 41 -14.71 -15.35 -16.74
CA THR A 41 -15.75 -14.34 -16.54
C THR A 41 -15.40 -13.41 -15.36
N GLU A 42 -15.96 -12.20 -15.35
CA GLU A 42 -15.74 -11.20 -14.28
C GLU A 42 -14.26 -10.80 -14.16
N SER A 43 -13.54 -10.75 -15.28
CA SER A 43 -12.12 -10.42 -15.35
C SER A 43 -11.79 -9.59 -16.59
N VAL A 44 -10.61 -8.96 -16.61
CA VAL A 44 -10.16 -8.11 -17.73
C VAL A 44 -8.96 -8.71 -18.44
N TYR A 45 -8.89 -8.59 -19.77
CA TYR A 45 -7.79 -9.12 -20.59
C TYR A 45 -7.43 -8.18 -21.73
N ASN A 46 -6.15 -8.19 -22.14
CA ASN A 46 -5.81 -7.69 -23.47
C ASN A 46 -6.05 -8.76 -24.53
N VAL A 47 -6.79 -8.38 -25.58
CA VAL A 47 -6.81 -9.13 -26.85
C VAL A 47 -5.78 -8.49 -27.76
N HIS A 48 -4.79 -9.26 -28.20
CA HIS A 48 -3.74 -8.79 -29.10
C HIS A 48 -4.24 -8.80 -30.53
N VAL A 49 -3.99 -7.72 -31.25
CA VAL A 49 -4.47 -7.52 -32.62
C VAL A 49 -3.29 -7.36 -33.56
N SER A 50 -3.34 -8.07 -34.68
CA SER A 50 -2.39 -7.92 -35.78
C SER A 50 -3.14 -7.80 -37.10
N TYR A 51 -2.44 -7.32 -38.13
CA TYR A 51 -3.07 -6.83 -39.34
C TYR A 51 -2.43 -7.42 -40.58
N GLY A 52 -3.28 -7.79 -41.54
CA GLY A 52 -2.86 -8.23 -42.87
C GLY A 52 -2.44 -7.07 -43.77
N ASN A 53 -2.14 -7.37 -45.04
CA ASN A 53 -1.65 -6.39 -46.00
C ASN A 53 -2.69 -5.33 -46.41
N THR A 54 -3.98 -5.63 -46.26
CA THR A 54 -5.10 -4.77 -46.65
C THR A 54 -5.93 -4.40 -45.43
N LEU A 55 -5.70 -3.23 -44.86
CA LEU A 55 -6.45 -2.74 -43.71
C LEU A 55 -7.73 -2.03 -44.16
N PRO A 56 -8.93 -2.40 -43.67
CA PRO A 56 -10.15 -1.64 -43.92
C PRO A 56 -10.00 -0.23 -43.34
N GLN A 57 -10.37 0.82 -44.10
CA GLN A 57 -10.40 2.18 -43.56
C GLN A 57 -11.75 2.45 -42.90
N GLY A 58 -11.73 3.08 -41.72
CA GLY A 58 -12.95 3.49 -40.99
C GLY A 58 -13.18 2.73 -39.69
N ASP A 59 -14.41 2.78 -39.20
CA ASP A 59 -14.78 2.24 -37.89
C ASP A 59 -14.82 0.70 -37.90
N VAL A 60 -14.06 0.10 -37.00
CA VAL A 60 -14.04 -1.33 -36.74
C VAL A 60 -14.70 -1.60 -35.40
N ARG A 61 -15.70 -2.48 -35.41
CA ARG A 61 -16.37 -2.97 -34.20
C ARG A 61 -15.98 -4.42 -33.97
N VAL A 62 -15.52 -4.73 -32.77
CA VAL A 62 -15.15 -6.09 -32.35
C VAL A 62 -16.17 -6.60 -31.35
N VAL A 63 -16.80 -7.71 -31.68
CA VAL A 63 -17.87 -8.31 -30.87
C VAL A 63 -17.57 -9.77 -30.55
N TYR A 64 -18.06 -10.25 -29.42
CA TYR A 64 -18.00 -11.65 -29.02
C TYR A 64 -19.35 -12.33 -29.25
N GLY A 65 -19.37 -13.55 -29.80
CA GLY A 65 -20.60 -14.28 -30.08
C GLY A 65 -20.36 -15.67 -30.69
N ASP A 66 -21.42 -16.29 -31.20
CA ASP A 66 -21.35 -17.58 -31.90
C ASP A 66 -20.36 -17.51 -33.08
N CYS A 67 -19.43 -18.46 -33.17
CA CYS A 67 -18.45 -18.55 -34.27
C CYS A 67 -19.08 -18.72 -35.66
N ALA A 68 -20.34 -19.20 -35.73
CA ALA A 68 -21.10 -19.27 -36.98
C ALA A 68 -21.71 -17.92 -37.39
N SER A 69 -21.68 -16.90 -36.52
CA SER A 69 -22.31 -15.60 -36.76
C SER A 69 -21.68 -14.87 -37.94
N THR A 70 -22.51 -14.40 -38.86
CA THR A 70 -22.10 -13.62 -40.04
C THR A 70 -22.54 -12.16 -39.98
N HIS A 71 -23.24 -11.75 -38.91
CA HIS A 71 -23.82 -10.41 -38.78
C HIS A 71 -23.51 -9.78 -37.43
N ALA A 72 -23.09 -8.51 -37.43
CA ALA A 72 -22.72 -7.77 -36.23
C ALA A 72 -23.82 -7.67 -35.16
N GLY A 73 -25.10 -7.79 -35.56
CA GLY A 73 -26.25 -7.76 -34.64
C GLY A 73 -26.58 -9.10 -33.96
N GLN A 74 -25.90 -10.19 -34.35
CA GLN A 74 -25.99 -11.51 -33.71
C GLN A 74 -24.77 -11.73 -32.82
N ASN A 75 -24.55 -10.81 -31.88
CA ASN A 75 -23.48 -10.87 -30.90
C ASN A 75 -24.04 -11.12 -29.49
N HIS A 76 -23.19 -11.62 -28.60
CA HIS A 76 -23.46 -11.65 -27.18
C HIS A 76 -23.18 -10.29 -26.55
N HIS A 77 -22.01 -9.70 -26.85
CA HIS A 77 -21.61 -8.39 -26.36
C HIS A 77 -20.54 -7.76 -27.27
N GLU A 78 -20.37 -6.45 -27.14
CA GLU A 78 -19.25 -5.73 -27.77
C GLU A 78 -18.01 -5.81 -26.89
N VAL A 79 -16.86 -6.02 -27.51
CA VAL A 79 -15.56 -6.07 -26.84
C VAL A 79 -14.86 -4.72 -26.92
N ALA A 80 -14.76 -4.16 -28.14
CA ALA A 80 -14.14 -2.87 -28.37
C ALA A 80 -14.57 -2.28 -29.72
N SER A 81 -14.37 -0.98 -29.87
CA SER A 81 -14.51 -0.26 -31.14
C SER A 81 -13.33 0.69 -31.34
N PHE A 82 -12.82 0.79 -32.58
CA PHE A 82 -11.70 1.66 -32.93
C PHE A 82 -11.74 2.12 -34.39
N VAL A 83 -10.99 3.18 -34.73
CA VAL A 83 -10.87 3.69 -36.11
C VAL A 83 -9.59 3.17 -36.75
N SER A 84 -9.73 2.56 -37.92
CA SER A 84 -8.64 1.99 -38.71
C SER A 84 -8.18 2.94 -39.82
N GLY A 85 -6.85 3.06 -40.03
CA GLY A 85 -6.26 3.80 -41.15
C GLY A 85 -5.76 5.23 -40.85
N SER A 86 -5.86 5.72 -39.60
CA SER A 86 -5.42 7.07 -39.19
C SER A 86 -3.99 7.15 -38.64
N GLY A 87 -3.18 6.08 -38.79
CA GLY A 87 -1.82 6.00 -38.20
C GLY A 87 -1.79 5.67 -36.69
N THR A 88 -2.94 5.31 -36.11
CA THR A 88 -3.13 4.99 -34.69
C THR A 88 -3.88 3.68 -34.47
N THR A 89 -3.68 2.71 -35.36
CA THR A 89 -4.35 1.41 -35.28
C THR A 89 -3.89 0.66 -34.02
N PRO A 90 -4.79 0.20 -33.13
CA PRO A 90 -4.43 -0.40 -31.85
C PRO A 90 -3.79 -1.79 -32.01
N ASP A 91 -2.76 -2.11 -31.24
CA ASP A 91 -2.23 -3.48 -31.14
C ASP A 91 -2.91 -4.28 -30.02
N ARG A 92 -3.73 -3.64 -29.18
CA ARG A 92 -4.46 -4.30 -28.10
C ARG A 92 -5.88 -3.74 -27.93
N LEU A 93 -6.82 -4.64 -27.63
CA LEU A 93 -8.16 -4.32 -27.16
C LEU A 93 -8.27 -4.67 -25.68
N VAL A 94 -9.11 -3.94 -24.96
CA VAL A 94 -9.42 -4.22 -23.55
C VAL A 94 -10.74 -4.95 -23.49
N TRP A 95 -10.73 -6.19 -23.00
CA TRP A 95 -11.92 -7.01 -22.86
C TRP A 95 -12.25 -7.24 -21.39
N ALA A 96 -13.26 -6.54 -20.88
CA ALA A 96 -13.93 -6.88 -19.63
C ALA A 96 -14.94 -8.00 -19.91
N VAL A 97 -14.65 -9.22 -19.44
CA VAL A 97 -15.42 -10.42 -19.77
C VAL A 97 -16.67 -10.48 -18.88
N PRO A 98 -17.89 -10.39 -19.45
CA PRO A 98 -19.12 -10.44 -18.67
C PRO A 98 -19.30 -11.76 -17.91
N LYS A 99 -20.08 -11.71 -16.83
CA LYS A 99 -20.41 -12.88 -15.99
C LYS A 99 -21.06 -14.03 -16.77
N ASP A 100 -21.85 -13.70 -17.78
CA ASP A 100 -22.64 -14.61 -18.60
C ASP A 100 -21.95 -15.00 -19.92
N ALA A 101 -20.68 -14.61 -20.12
CA ALA A 101 -19.96 -14.89 -21.36
C ALA A 101 -19.93 -16.40 -21.69
N ALA A 102 -20.43 -16.75 -22.87
CA ALA A 102 -20.53 -18.13 -23.33
C ALA A 102 -19.15 -18.76 -23.59
N HIS A 103 -18.99 -20.04 -23.27
CA HIS A 103 -17.80 -20.82 -23.63
C HIS A 103 -17.79 -21.16 -25.13
N GLY A 104 -16.63 -21.03 -25.79
CA GLY A 104 -16.43 -21.50 -27.16
C GLY A 104 -16.94 -20.55 -28.25
N GLY A 105 -17.32 -19.32 -27.92
CA GLY A 105 -17.61 -18.26 -28.90
C GLY A 105 -16.35 -17.66 -29.52
N CYS A 106 -16.51 -16.87 -30.58
CA CYS A 106 -15.41 -16.22 -31.32
C CYS A 106 -15.53 -14.68 -31.27
N LEU A 107 -14.38 -14.02 -31.36
CA LEU A 107 -14.31 -12.58 -31.66
C LEU A 107 -14.53 -12.36 -33.16
N HIS A 108 -15.30 -11.34 -33.48
CA HIS A 108 -15.61 -10.94 -34.85
C HIS A 108 -15.32 -9.45 -35.02
N ALA A 109 -14.45 -9.08 -35.95
CA ALA A 109 -14.24 -7.69 -36.37
C ALA A 109 -15.12 -7.37 -37.58
N TYR A 110 -15.92 -6.33 -37.47
CA TYR A 110 -16.75 -5.80 -38.56
C TYR A 110 -16.31 -4.37 -38.94
N SER A 111 -16.16 -4.12 -40.23
CA SER A 111 -16.01 -2.79 -40.82
C SER A 111 -17.30 -2.46 -41.58
N GLY A 112 -18.19 -1.71 -40.95
CA GLY A 112 -19.58 -1.57 -41.43
C GLY A 112 -20.30 -2.92 -41.42
N PRO A 113 -20.91 -3.37 -42.54
CA PRO A 113 -21.56 -4.67 -42.62
C PRO A 113 -20.60 -5.84 -42.90
N THR A 114 -19.33 -5.55 -43.24
CA THR A 114 -18.38 -6.54 -43.73
C THR A 114 -17.60 -7.15 -42.57
N LEU A 115 -17.58 -8.49 -42.47
CA LEU A 115 -16.69 -9.22 -41.57
C LEU A 115 -15.26 -9.14 -42.11
N VAL A 116 -14.33 -8.65 -41.30
CA VAL A 116 -12.93 -8.37 -41.69
C VAL A 116 -11.90 -9.11 -40.85
N GLY A 117 -12.33 -9.87 -39.84
CA GLY A 117 -11.48 -10.74 -39.03
C GLY A 117 -12.31 -11.59 -38.08
N ARG A 118 -11.82 -12.80 -37.78
CA ARG A 118 -12.42 -13.72 -36.81
C ARG A 118 -11.33 -14.39 -35.98
N SER A 119 -11.57 -14.63 -34.69
CA SER A 119 -10.66 -15.42 -33.85
C SER A 119 -10.98 -16.90 -33.91
N GLU A 120 -10.04 -17.73 -33.45
CA GLU A 120 -10.37 -19.09 -32.99
C GLU A 120 -11.39 -19.05 -31.83
N PRO A 121 -12.13 -20.14 -31.57
CA PRO A 121 -13.01 -20.26 -30.42
C PRO A 121 -12.28 -19.98 -29.11
N VAL A 122 -12.84 -19.08 -28.31
CA VAL A 122 -12.25 -18.66 -27.05
C VAL A 122 -12.76 -19.54 -25.91
N SER A 123 -11.82 -20.11 -25.16
CA SER A 123 -12.13 -20.88 -23.95
C SER A 123 -12.45 -19.93 -22.79
N VAL A 124 -13.74 -19.79 -22.51
CA VAL A 124 -14.24 -19.06 -21.33
C VAL A 124 -14.53 -20.04 -20.21
N SER A 125 -13.95 -19.81 -19.05
CA SER A 125 -14.24 -20.53 -17.82
C SER A 125 -15.04 -19.64 -16.86
N GLY A 126 -15.76 -20.26 -15.92
CA GLY A 126 -16.36 -19.51 -14.82
C GLY A 126 -15.31 -18.75 -14.00
N PRO A 127 -15.72 -17.95 -13.01
CA PRO A 127 -14.77 -17.20 -12.19
C PRO A 127 -13.73 -18.15 -11.59
N PRO A 128 -12.45 -17.76 -11.55
CA PRO A 128 -11.37 -18.68 -11.21
C PRO A 128 -11.57 -19.29 -9.81
N LEU A 129 -11.37 -20.61 -9.69
CA LEU A 129 -11.48 -21.32 -8.42
C LEU A 129 -10.35 -20.90 -7.46
N ARG A 130 -10.59 -19.90 -6.60
CA ARG A 130 -10.06 -19.59 -5.24
C ARG A 130 -8.59 -19.81 -4.84
N LYS A 131 -7.71 -20.41 -5.64
CA LYS A 131 -6.34 -20.77 -5.23
C LYS A 131 -5.23 -20.12 -6.05
N ARG A 132 -5.52 -19.54 -7.22
CA ARG A 132 -4.52 -18.91 -8.11
C ARG A 132 -5.11 -17.83 -9.04
N ALA A 133 -6.11 -17.08 -8.58
CA ALA A 133 -6.59 -15.93 -9.33
C ALA A 133 -5.70 -14.71 -9.00
N SER A 134 -5.01 -14.13 -10.00
CA SER A 134 -4.60 -12.71 -9.99
C SER A 134 -5.65 -11.80 -9.30
N LEU A 135 -5.21 -10.85 -8.48
CA LEU A 135 -6.12 -9.95 -7.73
C LEU A 135 -6.96 -9.03 -8.62
N LEU A 136 -6.72 -9.04 -9.94
CA LEU A 136 -7.53 -8.35 -10.96
C LEU A 136 -8.72 -9.20 -11.47
N HIS A 137 -8.96 -10.39 -10.91
CA HIS A 137 -10.01 -11.32 -11.37
C HIS A 137 -11.33 -11.25 -10.61
N GLU A 138 -11.44 -10.43 -9.56
CA GLU A 138 -12.68 -10.36 -8.78
C GLU A 138 -13.35 -8.99 -8.92
N VAL A 139 -14.64 -9.02 -9.24
CA VAL A 139 -15.56 -7.87 -9.16
C VAL A 139 -16.01 -7.75 -7.71
N GLY A 140 -15.67 -6.66 -7.03
CA GLY A 140 -15.96 -6.46 -5.61
C GLY A 140 -15.63 -5.05 -5.14
N ASP A 141 -16.37 -4.53 -4.17
CA ASP A 141 -16.17 -3.16 -3.67
C ASP A 141 -14.72 -2.93 -3.15
N SER A 142 -14.18 -1.72 -3.31
CA SER A 142 -12.86 -1.31 -2.79
C SER A 142 -12.70 -1.53 -1.28
N ASN A 143 -13.84 -1.74 -0.61
CA ASN A 143 -13.95 -2.06 0.81
C ASN A 143 -13.67 -3.53 1.15
N GLY A 144 -13.55 -4.45 0.17
CA GLY A 144 -13.24 -5.85 0.45
C GLY A 144 -12.33 -6.61 -0.51
N LEU A 145 -11.97 -6.00 -1.64
CA LEU A 145 -10.84 -6.41 -2.46
C LEU A 145 -9.73 -5.37 -2.31
N TRP A 146 -8.48 -5.81 -2.47
CA TRP A 146 -7.34 -4.90 -2.55
C TRP A 146 -7.53 -3.83 -3.65
N PHE A 147 -8.04 -4.24 -4.83
CA PHE A 147 -8.39 -3.34 -5.92
C PHE A 147 -9.30 -4.05 -6.96
N ASP A 148 -10.38 -3.40 -7.40
CA ASP A 148 -11.31 -3.93 -8.41
C ASP A 148 -11.03 -3.33 -9.80
N GLY A 149 -10.21 -4.03 -10.57
CA GLY A 149 -9.79 -3.60 -11.91
C GLY A 149 -10.91 -3.63 -12.95
N VAL A 150 -11.93 -4.47 -12.78
CA VAL A 150 -13.07 -4.57 -13.71
C VAL A 150 -13.95 -3.34 -13.55
N ARG A 151 -14.41 -3.06 -12.33
CA ARG A 151 -15.21 -1.85 -12.03
C ARG A 151 -14.43 -0.59 -12.36
N TYR A 152 -13.12 -0.58 -12.11
CA TYR A 152 -12.26 0.52 -12.50
C TYR A 152 -12.32 0.77 -14.01
N LEU A 153 -12.10 -0.27 -14.83
CA LEU A 153 -12.18 -0.17 -16.28
C LEU A 153 -13.60 0.16 -16.78
N GLU A 154 -14.67 -0.29 -16.13
CA GLU A 154 -16.04 0.13 -16.48
C GLU A 154 -16.25 1.64 -16.29
N SER A 155 -15.54 2.24 -15.33
CA SER A 155 -15.55 3.70 -15.12
C SER A 155 -14.67 4.48 -16.11
N CYS A 156 -13.73 3.80 -16.76
CA CYS A 156 -12.82 4.39 -17.75
C CYS A 156 -13.29 4.05 -19.18
N ASN A 157 -13.36 5.02 -20.07
CA ASN A 157 -13.78 4.77 -21.46
C ASN A 157 -12.63 4.22 -22.34
N GLN A 158 -11.86 3.25 -21.82
CA GLN A 158 -10.64 2.74 -22.44
C GLN A 158 -10.87 1.36 -23.07
N SER A 159 -11.15 1.34 -24.38
CA SER A 159 -11.50 0.12 -25.13
C SER A 159 -10.36 -0.48 -25.96
N SER A 160 -9.36 0.33 -26.31
CA SER A 160 -8.24 -0.10 -27.16
C SER A 160 -6.99 0.75 -26.94
N THR A 161 -5.81 0.19 -27.17
CA THR A 161 -4.54 0.89 -26.97
C THR A 161 -3.52 0.59 -28.06
N VAL A 162 -2.70 1.61 -28.34
CA VAL A 162 -1.45 1.46 -29.09
C VAL A 162 -0.34 1.38 -28.04
N SER A 163 0.08 0.16 -27.70
CA SER A 163 0.93 -0.12 -26.53
C SER A 163 2.26 0.64 -26.57
N THR A 164 2.86 0.79 -27.76
CA THR A 164 4.08 1.58 -27.96
C THR A 164 3.91 3.07 -27.68
N LYS A 165 2.72 3.64 -27.96
CA LYS A 165 2.40 5.03 -27.62
C LYS A 165 2.08 5.17 -26.14
N ALA A 166 1.36 4.22 -25.57
CA ALA A 166 1.05 4.17 -24.14
C ALA A 166 2.32 4.11 -23.28
N LYS A 167 3.30 3.28 -23.67
CA LYS A 167 4.57 3.15 -22.93
C LYS A 167 5.53 4.35 -23.07
N ARG A 168 5.25 5.29 -24.00
CA ARG A 168 5.99 6.54 -24.19
C ARG A 168 5.39 7.72 -23.45
N LYS A 169 4.38 7.49 -22.61
CA LYS A 169 3.75 8.52 -21.79
C LYS A 169 4.74 9.04 -20.77
N ARG A 170 4.78 10.37 -20.60
CA ARG A 170 5.67 11.05 -19.65
C ARG A 170 4.99 11.13 -18.29
N ILE A 171 5.56 10.52 -17.26
CA ILE A 171 4.93 10.37 -15.94
C ILE A 171 5.69 11.17 -14.88
N ALA A 172 5.03 12.07 -14.17
CA ALA A 172 5.60 12.68 -12.97
C ALA A 172 5.37 11.76 -11.76
N ILE A 173 6.40 11.53 -10.95
CA ILE A 173 6.30 10.89 -9.65
C ILE A 173 6.69 11.95 -8.61
N ILE A 174 5.73 12.41 -7.81
CA ILE A 174 5.96 13.53 -6.87
C ILE A 174 6.13 12.95 -5.47
N GLY A 175 7.35 13.01 -4.96
CA GLY A 175 7.78 12.42 -3.69
C GLY A 175 8.68 11.19 -3.89
N GLY A 176 9.93 11.27 -3.44
CA GLY A 176 10.93 10.20 -3.39
C GLY A 176 10.83 9.32 -2.14
N GLY A 177 9.62 9.16 -1.58
CA GLY A 177 9.33 8.18 -0.51
C GLY A 177 9.16 6.76 -1.06
N MET A 178 8.92 5.78 -0.18
CA MET A 178 8.84 4.37 -0.58
C MET A 178 7.79 4.08 -1.67
N SER A 179 6.63 4.74 -1.64
CA SER A 179 5.60 4.57 -2.67
C SER A 179 6.05 5.11 -4.03
N GLY A 180 6.70 6.28 -4.06
CA GLY A 180 7.24 6.87 -5.29
C GLY A 180 8.42 6.07 -5.87
N LEU A 181 9.32 5.58 -5.01
CA LEU A 181 10.45 4.72 -5.41
C LEU A 181 9.96 3.38 -5.96
N LEU A 182 9.00 2.72 -5.30
CA LEU A 182 8.45 1.48 -5.84
C LEU A 182 7.72 1.74 -7.17
N THR A 183 6.97 2.84 -7.29
CA THR A 183 6.29 3.20 -8.55
C THR A 183 7.27 3.29 -9.72
N SER A 184 8.44 3.92 -9.55
CA SER A 184 9.42 4.03 -10.64
C SER A 184 10.00 2.66 -11.04
N LEU A 185 10.26 1.79 -10.07
CA LEU A 185 10.68 0.41 -10.31
C LEU A 185 9.60 -0.38 -11.07
N LEU A 186 8.34 -0.26 -10.65
CA LEU A 186 7.20 -0.94 -11.26
C LEU A 186 7.01 -0.52 -12.71
N LEU A 187 7.02 0.78 -13.01
CA LEU A 187 6.89 1.30 -14.38
C LEU A 187 8.04 0.81 -15.28
N THR A 188 9.27 0.88 -14.78
CA THR A 188 10.46 0.38 -15.51
C THR A 188 10.34 -1.11 -15.80
N SER A 189 9.84 -1.91 -14.85
CA SER A 189 9.72 -3.37 -14.99
C SER A 189 8.78 -3.82 -16.13
N VAL A 190 7.90 -2.92 -16.59
CA VAL A 190 6.95 -3.17 -17.69
C VAL A 190 7.28 -2.36 -18.95
N GLY A 191 8.45 -1.72 -18.99
CA GLY A 191 8.97 -0.98 -20.14
C GLY A 191 8.40 0.44 -20.30
N ILE A 192 7.98 1.07 -19.21
CA ILE A 192 7.65 2.50 -19.16
C ILE A 192 8.81 3.22 -18.47
N ASP A 193 9.63 3.91 -19.27
CA ASP A 193 10.89 4.49 -18.80
C ASP A 193 10.87 6.02 -18.70
N ASP A 194 9.91 6.70 -19.34
CA ASP A 194 9.80 8.17 -19.32
C ASP A 194 9.04 8.66 -18.08
N TRP A 195 9.58 8.34 -16.91
CA TRP A 195 9.12 8.86 -15.63
C TRP A 195 10.19 9.75 -14.99
N HIS A 196 9.76 10.70 -14.17
CA HIS A 196 10.66 11.60 -13.45
C HIS A 196 10.20 11.81 -12.01
N ILE A 197 11.10 11.59 -11.04
CA ILE A 197 10.84 11.81 -9.62
C ILE A 197 11.15 13.26 -9.23
N ILE A 198 10.22 13.90 -8.52
CA ILE A 198 10.40 15.24 -7.96
C ILE A 198 10.35 15.11 -6.44
N GLU A 199 11.48 15.33 -5.78
CA GLU A 199 11.66 15.17 -4.34
C GLU A 199 11.95 16.52 -3.69
N SER A 200 11.23 16.81 -2.60
CA SER A 200 11.30 18.09 -1.92
C SER A 200 12.54 18.26 -1.02
N THR A 201 13.16 17.15 -0.62
CA THR A 201 14.38 17.10 0.19
C THR A 201 15.61 16.79 -0.65
N GLU A 202 16.78 16.77 -0.01
CA GLU A 202 18.05 16.34 -0.62
C GLU A 202 18.30 14.82 -0.52
N ARG A 203 17.24 14.02 -0.26
CA ARG A 203 17.36 12.57 -0.12
C ARG A 203 16.08 11.83 -0.50
N VAL A 204 16.22 10.54 -0.75
CA VAL A 204 15.07 9.63 -0.87
C VAL A 204 14.69 9.02 0.49
N GLY A 205 13.53 8.37 0.54
CA GLY A 205 13.04 7.56 1.66
C GLY A 205 11.88 8.16 2.45
N GLY A 206 11.56 9.45 2.27
CA GLY A 206 10.44 10.10 2.96
C GLY A 206 10.56 9.97 4.48
N ARG A 207 9.59 9.30 5.13
CA ARG A 207 9.61 9.09 6.59
C ARG A 207 10.61 8.05 7.09
N ILE A 208 11.25 7.28 6.21
CA ILE A 208 12.43 6.49 6.59
C ILE A 208 13.58 7.45 6.88
N ARG A 209 14.09 7.40 8.12
CA ARG A 209 15.11 8.34 8.60
C ARG A 209 16.00 7.72 9.68
N THR A 210 17.03 7.03 9.24
CA THR A 210 18.18 6.65 10.08
C THR A 210 19.10 7.85 10.28
N LYS A 211 19.57 8.08 11.50
CA LYS A 211 20.53 9.16 11.82
C LYS A 211 21.73 8.58 12.55
N TYR A 212 22.91 8.78 11.96
CA TYR A 212 24.22 8.46 12.54
C TYR A 212 24.69 9.67 13.34
N LEU A 213 25.00 9.47 14.63
CA LEU A 213 25.34 10.55 15.55
C LEU A 213 26.85 10.73 15.64
N ASN A 214 27.28 11.86 16.19
CA ASN A 214 28.70 12.14 16.44
C ASN A 214 29.61 12.06 15.19
N GLY A 215 29.05 12.40 14.02
CA GLY A 215 29.79 12.39 12.74
C GLY A 215 30.15 10.99 12.22
N THR A 216 29.50 9.95 12.74
CA THR A 216 29.79 8.56 12.38
C THR A 216 29.18 8.12 11.06
N SER A 217 29.67 6.99 10.57
CA SER A 217 29.23 6.33 9.36
C SER A 217 28.37 5.09 9.67
N PRO A 218 27.73 4.48 8.65
CA PRO A 218 27.03 3.21 8.82
C PRO A 218 27.88 2.07 9.41
N GLU A 219 29.18 2.06 9.15
CA GLU A 219 30.10 1.01 9.63
C GLU A 219 30.35 1.10 11.14
N ASP A 220 30.05 2.24 11.77
CA ASP A 220 30.31 2.47 13.19
C ASP A 220 29.13 2.08 14.09
N TYR A 221 27.97 1.74 13.52
CA TYR A 221 26.73 1.33 14.23
C TYR A 221 26.23 2.32 15.31
N GLN A 222 26.64 3.59 15.23
CA GLN A 222 26.26 4.64 16.18
C GLN A 222 25.06 5.44 15.65
N TYR A 223 23.95 4.74 15.40
CA TYR A 223 22.74 5.33 14.82
C TYR A 223 21.47 5.01 15.63
N GLN A 224 20.42 5.76 15.34
CA GLN A 224 19.04 5.43 15.70
C GLN A 224 18.05 5.77 14.59
N GLU A 225 16.88 5.15 14.70
CA GLU A 225 15.77 5.32 13.75
C GLU A 225 14.81 6.43 14.20
N MET A 226 14.85 7.55 13.49
CA MET A 226 13.98 8.69 13.71
C MET A 226 12.63 8.55 12.95
N GLY A 227 12.52 7.54 12.09
CA GLY A 227 11.31 7.12 11.38
C GLY A 227 10.80 5.74 11.84
N PRO A 228 10.32 4.86 10.93
CA PRO A 228 10.05 3.46 11.27
C PRO A 228 11.35 2.77 11.69
N MET A 229 11.26 1.65 12.42
CA MET A 229 12.44 1.00 13.00
C MET A 229 12.48 -0.53 12.90
N ARG A 230 11.38 -1.18 12.49
CA ARG A 230 11.24 -2.63 12.52
C ARG A 230 10.08 -3.13 11.67
N PHE A 231 10.07 -4.44 11.43
CA PHE A 231 9.07 -5.17 10.66
C PHE A 231 8.63 -6.42 11.42
N PRO A 232 7.31 -6.64 11.61
CA PRO A 232 6.82 -7.91 12.11
C PRO A 232 7.00 -9.00 11.03
N VAL A 233 7.34 -10.22 11.43
CA VAL A 233 7.61 -11.34 10.51
C VAL A 233 6.62 -12.47 10.70
N SER A 234 6.53 -12.98 11.93
CA SER A 234 5.66 -14.12 12.23
C SER A 234 5.26 -14.16 13.70
N ILE A 235 4.12 -14.81 13.96
CA ILE A 235 3.53 -15.02 15.27
C ILE A 235 3.64 -16.50 15.61
N LYS A 236 4.20 -16.80 16.79
CA LYS A 236 4.16 -18.14 17.38
C LYS A 236 3.01 -18.22 18.39
N TYR A 237 2.03 -19.06 18.08
CA TYR A 237 0.85 -19.23 18.91
C TYR A 237 1.09 -20.25 20.02
N ALA A 238 0.84 -19.86 21.28
CA ALA A 238 1.13 -20.71 22.44
C ALA A 238 0.20 -21.92 22.58
N ASP A 239 -1.04 -21.81 22.12
CA ASP A 239 -2.07 -22.85 22.18
C ASP A 239 -1.78 -24.04 21.24
N THR A 240 -1.34 -23.75 20.01
CA THR A 240 -1.06 -24.77 18.98
C THR A 240 0.42 -25.02 18.75
N ASN A 241 1.30 -24.16 19.29
CA ASN A 241 2.74 -24.12 19.00
C ASN A 241 3.08 -23.90 17.50
N GLU A 242 2.09 -23.47 16.70
CA GLU A 242 2.25 -23.12 15.29
C GLU A 242 2.92 -21.75 15.14
N THR A 243 3.74 -21.57 14.09
CA THR A 243 4.26 -20.26 13.69
C THR A 243 3.68 -19.88 12.34
N LEU A 244 2.99 -18.74 12.28
CA LEU A 244 2.42 -18.20 11.05
C LEU A 244 3.11 -16.91 10.67
N ASP A 245 3.45 -16.78 9.38
CA ASP A 245 3.94 -15.53 8.83
C ASP A 245 2.81 -14.50 8.71
N ILE A 246 3.16 -13.25 8.95
CA ILE A 246 2.33 -12.08 8.64
C ILE A 246 2.55 -11.79 7.14
N GLN A 247 1.57 -12.13 6.30
CA GLN A 247 1.78 -12.27 4.84
C GLN A 247 2.01 -10.94 4.12
N ASP A 248 1.31 -9.89 4.53
CA ASP A 248 1.36 -8.57 3.90
C ASP A 248 2.75 -7.92 4.02
N HIS A 249 3.40 -8.03 5.17
CA HIS A 249 4.76 -7.53 5.38
C HIS A 249 5.83 -8.23 4.51
N LYS A 250 5.53 -9.38 3.88
CA LYS A 250 6.47 -10.06 2.98
C LYS A 250 6.89 -9.23 1.78
N MET A 251 6.03 -8.32 1.32
CA MET A 251 6.37 -7.44 0.21
C MET A 251 7.60 -6.57 0.50
N VAL A 252 7.83 -6.19 1.76
CA VAL A 252 9.03 -5.43 2.15
C VAL A 252 10.30 -6.27 1.97
N PHE A 253 10.25 -7.54 2.37
CA PHE A 253 11.38 -8.46 2.22
C PHE A 253 11.63 -8.80 0.74
N GLN A 254 10.56 -9.04 -0.03
CA GLN A 254 10.66 -9.22 -1.47
C GLN A 254 11.30 -8.01 -2.17
N LEU A 255 10.92 -6.79 -1.80
CA LEU A 255 11.48 -5.58 -2.41
C LEU A 255 13.00 -5.51 -2.18
N ALA A 256 13.45 -5.80 -0.96
CA ALA A 256 14.87 -5.87 -0.66
C ALA A 256 15.57 -6.96 -1.49
N ASP A 257 14.98 -8.15 -1.63
CA ASP A 257 15.55 -9.22 -2.46
C ASP A 257 15.70 -8.80 -3.93
N VAL A 258 14.69 -8.13 -4.49
CA VAL A 258 14.72 -7.59 -5.86
C VAL A 258 15.83 -6.54 -6.02
N LEU A 259 15.91 -5.58 -5.09
CA LEU A 259 16.95 -4.54 -5.13
C LEU A 259 18.35 -5.13 -4.94
N ASN A 260 18.50 -6.14 -4.09
CA ASN A 260 19.74 -6.86 -3.91
C ASN A 260 20.15 -7.55 -5.22
N GLU A 261 19.24 -8.27 -5.88
CA GLU A 261 19.49 -8.91 -7.17
C GLU A 261 19.92 -7.89 -8.24
N MET A 262 19.22 -6.76 -8.33
CA MET A 262 19.52 -5.68 -9.28
C MET A 262 20.89 -5.04 -9.03
N ASN A 263 21.30 -4.89 -7.76
CA ASN A 263 22.55 -4.23 -7.39
C ASN A 263 23.74 -5.18 -7.23
N THR A 264 23.54 -6.49 -7.16
CA THR A 264 24.58 -7.48 -6.78
C THR A 264 25.87 -7.35 -7.60
N LYS A 265 25.78 -6.99 -8.89
CA LYS A 265 26.94 -6.93 -9.78
C LYS A 265 27.72 -5.62 -9.67
N ASP A 266 27.00 -4.50 -9.65
CA ASP A 266 27.60 -3.17 -9.83
C ASP A 266 27.68 -2.38 -8.51
N HIS A 267 26.78 -2.64 -7.56
CA HIS A 267 26.63 -1.93 -6.30
C HIS A 267 26.37 -2.85 -5.09
N PRO A 268 27.22 -3.88 -4.83
CA PRO A 268 27.03 -4.79 -3.70
C PRO A 268 27.04 -4.09 -2.32
N GLU A 269 27.63 -2.90 -2.22
CA GLU A 269 27.61 -2.04 -1.03
C GLU A 269 26.22 -1.48 -0.69
N LEU A 270 25.25 -1.56 -1.61
CA LEU A 270 23.86 -1.14 -1.41
C LEU A 270 22.95 -2.28 -0.94
N ALA A 271 23.51 -3.46 -0.64
CA ALA A 271 22.73 -4.61 -0.19
C ALA A 271 21.90 -4.29 1.07
N VAL A 272 20.61 -4.56 1.00
CA VAL A 272 19.66 -4.44 2.10
C VAL A 272 19.65 -5.76 2.87
N ASN A 273 20.30 -5.78 4.02
CA ASN A 273 20.40 -6.96 4.87
C ASN A 273 19.46 -6.83 6.07
N PHE A 274 18.58 -7.80 6.29
CA PHE A 274 17.75 -7.83 7.49
C PHE A 274 18.46 -8.54 8.64
N ILE A 275 18.38 -7.94 9.83
CA ILE A 275 18.88 -8.51 11.07
C ILE A 275 17.73 -8.68 12.07
N PRO A 276 17.85 -9.58 13.07
CA PRO A 276 16.84 -9.73 14.11
C PRO A 276 16.58 -8.41 14.85
N TRP A 277 15.31 -8.16 15.18
CA TRP A 277 14.92 -7.09 16.09
C TRP A 277 14.44 -7.69 17.41
N ILE A 278 14.92 -7.15 18.53
CA ILE A 278 14.45 -7.53 19.88
C ILE A 278 13.32 -6.60 20.26
N GLN A 279 12.08 -7.10 20.26
CA GLN A 279 10.89 -6.30 20.55
C GLN A 279 10.78 -5.95 22.05
N SER A 280 11.01 -6.93 22.91
CA SER A 280 10.95 -6.79 24.37
C SER A 280 12.17 -7.46 25.00
N SER A 281 12.64 -6.92 26.12
CA SER A 281 13.72 -7.47 26.91
C SER A 281 13.39 -7.33 28.40
N PRO A 282 13.68 -8.31 29.27
CA PRO A 282 13.18 -8.31 30.65
C PRO A 282 13.62 -7.10 31.47
N ASN A 283 14.84 -6.59 31.22
CA ASN A 283 15.44 -5.53 32.02
C ASN A 283 15.16 -4.11 31.47
N THR A 284 14.33 -3.96 30.43
CA THR A 284 13.92 -2.62 29.98
C THR A 284 13.11 -1.92 31.08
N PRO A 285 13.24 -0.58 31.20
CA PRO A 285 12.47 0.18 32.18
C PRO A 285 10.98 0.07 31.87
N ALA A 286 10.17 -0.02 32.93
CA ALA A 286 8.74 -0.25 32.83
C ALA A 286 7.95 0.85 33.53
N ASN A 287 6.70 1.06 33.10
CA ASN A 287 5.80 2.00 33.72
C ASN A 287 5.40 1.49 35.12
N SER A 288 6.09 1.99 36.13
CA SER A 288 5.90 1.67 37.55
C SER A 288 4.74 2.42 38.22
N ARG A 289 4.03 3.29 37.48
CA ARG A 289 2.97 4.17 38.01
C ARG A 289 3.39 4.99 39.23
N GLY A 290 4.64 5.43 39.25
CA GLY A 290 5.26 6.24 40.30
C GLY A 290 6.04 5.46 41.36
N ALA A 291 6.00 4.13 41.36
CA ALA A 291 6.86 3.34 42.24
C ALA A 291 8.33 3.43 41.79
N ARG A 292 9.27 3.33 42.73
CA ARG A 292 10.72 3.40 42.46
C ARG A 292 11.45 2.36 43.30
N LEU A 293 12.59 1.90 42.78
CA LEU A 293 13.52 1.07 43.54
C LEU A 293 14.07 1.85 44.74
N SER A 294 14.69 1.16 45.70
CA SER A 294 15.36 1.81 46.84
C SER A 294 16.46 2.78 46.41
N SER A 295 17.05 2.57 45.23
CA SER A 295 18.01 3.47 44.60
C SER A 295 17.37 4.74 44.00
N GLY A 296 16.04 4.87 44.03
CA GLY A 296 15.29 5.93 43.35
C GLY A 296 15.06 5.71 41.85
N ARG A 297 15.60 4.63 41.26
CA ARG A 297 15.48 4.33 39.83
C ARG A 297 14.12 3.72 39.48
N ILE A 298 13.77 3.80 38.20
CA ILE A 298 12.60 3.11 37.63
C ILE A 298 12.87 1.60 37.58
N PRO A 299 11.96 0.76 38.10
CA PRO A 299 12.10 -0.69 38.01
C PRO A 299 11.91 -1.18 36.58
N SER A 300 12.58 -2.29 36.27
CA SER A 300 12.44 -3.01 35.02
C SER A 300 11.17 -3.87 34.97
N SER A 301 10.82 -4.32 33.77
CA SER A 301 9.71 -5.26 33.56
C SER A 301 9.88 -6.56 34.37
N ALA A 302 11.11 -7.09 34.45
CA ALA A 302 11.44 -8.30 35.21
C ALA A 302 11.31 -8.09 36.73
N GLU A 303 11.77 -6.95 37.24
CA GLU A 303 11.65 -6.62 38.66
C GLU A 303 10.18 -6.48 39.08
N ILE A 304 9.35 -5.81 38.26
CA ILE A 304 7.90 -5.73 38.51
C ILE A 304 7.25 -7.12 38.46
N ALA A 305 7.66 -7.97 37.52
CA ALA A 305 7.12 -9.34 37.43
C ALA A 305 7.51 -10.21 38.64
N ALA A 306 8.70 -10.00 39.20
CA ALA A 306 9.19 -10.70 40.38
C ALA A 306 8.58 -10.15 41.69
N ASP A 307 8.37 -8.84 41.77
CA ASP A 307 7.75 -8.13 42.89
C ASP A 307 6.71 -7.12 42.38
N PRO A 308 5.42 -7.52 42.32
CA PRO A 308 4.34 -6.65 41.87
C PRO A 308 4.15 -5.38 42.72
N SER A 309 4.75 -5.29 43.92
CA SER A 309 4.70 -4.05 44.72
C SER A 309 5.54 -2.91 44.14
N LEU A 310 6.46 -3.22 43.20
CA LEU A 310 7.24 -2.25 42.43
C LEU A 310 6.44 -1.57 41.31
N GLN A 311 5.15 -1.83 41.22
CA GLN A 311 4.23 -1.08 40.38
C GLN A 311 3.04 -0.65 41.22
N ASN A 312 2.80 0.67 41.29
CA ASN A 312 1.63 1.16 42.01
C ASN A 312 0.35 0.57 41.40
N PRO A 313 -0.67 0.27 42.23
CA PRO A 313 -1.91 -0.32 41.74
C PRO A 313 -2.54 0.59 40.68
N PRO A 314 -3.22 0.02 39.67
CA PRO A 314 -3.94 0.83 38.70
C PRO A 314 -5.01 1.64 39.44
N ILE A 315 -5.38 2.77 38.85
CA ILE A 315 -6.60 3.48 39.26
C ILE A 315 -7.76 2.47 39.16
N LYS A 316 -8.65 2.48 40.14
CA LYS A 316 -9.84 1.62 40.10
C LYS A 316 -10.99 2.38 39.46
N ALA A 317 -11.79 1.69 38.67
CA ALA A 317 -13.05 2.23 38.19
C ALA A 317 -13.90 2.72 39.37
N SER A 318 -14.52 3.89 39.21
CA SER A 318 -15.52 4.40 40.16
C SER A 318 -16.73 3.46 40.26
N ASN A 319 -17.08 2.81 39.15
CA ASN A 319 -18.10 1.77 39.04
C ASN A 319 -17.53 0.51 38.39
N VAL A 320 -17.05 -0.43 39.22
CA VAL A 320 -16.39 -1.66 38.77
C VAL A 320 -17.29 -2.51 37.88
N THR A 321 -18.55 -2.71 38.26
CA THR A 321 -19.49 -3.53 37.48
C THR A 321 -19.79 -2.93 36.12
N ALA A 322 -19.93 -1.60 36.01
CA ALA A 322 -20.13 -0.95 34.72
C ALA A 322 -18.87 -1.00 33.85
N ALA A 323 -17.69 -0.89 34.45
CA ALA A 323 -16.43 -1.04 33.73
C ALA A 323 -16.26 -2.46 33.17
N GLU A 324 -16.52 -3.50 33.99
CA GLU A 324 -16.47 -4.91 33.55
C GLU A 324 -17.44 -5.17 32.38
N LEU A 325 -18.70 -4.74 32.50
CA LEU A 325 -19.69 -4.87 31.42
C LEU A 325 -19.28 -4.09 30.15
N GLY A 326 -18.68 -2.91 30.32
CA GLY A 326 -18.18 -2.09 29.20
C GLY A 326 -17.03 -2.78 28.46
N SER A 327 -16.02 -3.28 29.19
CA SER A 327 -14.92 -4.05 28.64
C SER A 327 -15.42 -5.30 27.91
N GLU A 328 -16.30 -6.10 28.54
CA GLU A 328 -16.87 -7.30 27.92
C GLU A 328 -17.63 -6.97 26.61
N ALA A 329 -18.38 -5.86 26.59
CA ALA A 329 -19.10 -5.44 25.39
C ALA A 329 -18.14 -5.01 24.25
N VAL A 330 -17.05 -4.31 24.58
CA VAL A 330 -16.00 -3.94 23.60
C VAL A 330 -15.29 -5.19 23.09
N GLU A 331 -14.89 -6.10 23.98
CA GLU A 331 -14.26 -7.38 23.61
C GLU A 331 -15.17 -8.22 22.71
N HIS A 332 -16.47 -8.28 23.01
CA HIS A 332 -17.45 -8.97 22.16
C HIS A 332 -17.67 -8.29 20.80
N LEU A 333 -17.61 -6.95 20.75
CA LEU A 333 -17.68 -6.23 19.47
C LEU A 333 -16.41 -6.42 18.64
N LEU A 334 -15.23 -6.39 19.25
CA LEU A 334 -13.96 -6.65 18.56
C LEU A 334 -13.86 -8.11 18.13
N ASP A 335 -14.27 -9.04 18.99
CA ASP A 335 -14.32 -10.49 18.74
C ASP A 335 -12.94 -10.98 18.21
N ILE A 336 -11.89 -10.55 18.92
CA ILE A 336 -10.50 -10.93 18.66
C ILE A 336 -10.30 -12.35 19.19
N THR A 337 -10.47 -13.32 18.31
CA THR A 337 -10.20 -14.74 18.58
C THR A 337 -8.87 -15.17 17.96
N PRO A 338 -8.23 -16.25 18.45
CA PRO A 338 -7.05 -16.81 17.80
C PRO A 338 -7.28 -17.11 16.31
N GLU A 339 -8.45 -17.64 15.94
CA GLU A 339 -8.81 -17.88 14.54
C GLU A 339 -8.85 -16.58 13.72
N ARG A 340 -9.47 -15.52 14.26
CA ARG A 340 -9.48 -14.22 13.59
C ARG A 340 -8.07 -13.65 13.41
N LEU A 341 -7.22 -13.73 14.42
CA LEU A 341 -5.83 -13.29 14.32
C LEU A 341 -5.07 -14.07 13.24
N ARG A 342 -5.31 -15.39 13.09
CA ARG A 342 -4.74 -16.20 12.00
C ARG A 342 -5.28 -15.78 10.62
N ASN A 343 -6.57 -15.45 10.54
CA ASN A 343 -7.18 -14.99 9.28
C ASN A 343 -6.63 -13.62 8.86
N ILE A 344 -6.51 -12.67 9.80
CA ILE A 344 -5.93 -11.35 9.55
C ILE A 344 -4.46 -11.48 9.11
N SER A 345 -3.64 -12.27 9.81
CA SER A 345 -2.22 -12.45 9.46
C SER A 345 -2.02 -13.10 8.08
N THR A 346 -3.00 -13.87 7.62
CA THR A 346 -3.00 -14.49 6.29
C THR A 346 -3.52 -13.55 5.19
N ASN A 347 -4.57 -12.78 5.47
CA ASN A 347 -5.15 -11.83 4.51
C ASN A 347 -5.84 -10.64 5.21
N VAL A 348 -5.10 -9.53 5.29
CA VAL A 348 -5.58 -8.28 5.90
C VAL A 348 -6.69 -7.59 5.09
N PHE A 349 -6.76 -7.77 3.77
CA PHE A 349 -7.81 -7.16 2.94
C PHE A 349 -9.18 -7.81 3.17
N LYS A 350 -9.19 -9.15 3.26
CA LYS A 350 -10.41 -9.88 3.63
C LYS A 350 -10.86 -9.51 5.04
N ALA A 351 -9.93 -9.39 5.97
CA ALA A 351 -10.24 -8.93 7.32
C ALA A 351 -10.80 -7.50 7.35
N HIS A 352 -10.26 -6.59 6.53
CA HIS A 352 -10.80 -5.24 6.40
C HIS A 352 -12.25 -5.23 5.93
N ARG A 353 -12.61 -6.11 4.98
CA ARG A 353 -14.00 -6.29 4.58
C ARG A 353 -14.89 -6.73 5.74
N GLU A 354 -14.44 -7.77 6.44
CA GLU A 354 -15.16 -8.34 7.58
C GLU A 354 -15.35 -7.29 8.69
N ALA A 355 -14.37 -6.40 8.90
CA ALA A 355 -14.45 -5.31 9.86
C ALA A 355 -15.48 -4.25 9.47
N ILE A 356 -15.58 -3.89 8.18
CA ILE A 356 -16.65 -3.02 7.66
C ILE A 356 -18.01 -3.67 7.87
N ASP A 357 -18.18 -4.91 7.44
CA ASP A 357 -19.47 -5.62 7.55
C ASP A 357 -19.89 -5.80 9.04
N LYS A 358 -18.94 -5.86 9.97
CA LYS A 358 -19.17 -5.91 11.43
C LYS A 358 -19.41 -4.53 12.06
N GLY A 359 -19.17 -3.43 11.33
CA GLY A 359 -19.40 -2.06 11.78
C GLY A 359 -18.28 -1.48 12.64
N LEU A 360 -17.04 -1.96 12.53
CA LEU A 360 -15.89 -1.46 13.31
C LEU A 360 -15.44 -0.05 12.92
N PHE A 361 -15.95 0.47 11.82
CA PHE A 361 -15.71 1.86 11.37
C PHE A 361 -16.78 2.83 11.86
N HIS A 362 -17.88 2.34 12.45
CA HIS A 362 -19.01 3.16 12.89
C HIS A 362 -18.77 3.82 14.26
N TRP A 363 -17.83 3.31 15.04
CA TRP A 363 -17.58 3.75 16.40
C TRP A 363 -16.08 3.86 16.69
N SER A 364 -15.74 4.83 17.54
CA SER A 364 -14.58 4.68 18.41
C SER A 364 -15.03 3.97 19.68
N GLU A 365 -14.10 3.34 20.39
CA GLU A 365 -14.40 2.70 21.68
C GLU A 365 -15.11 3.67 22.64
N THR A 366 -14.58 4.90 22.77
CA THR A 366 -15.19 5.96 23.59
C THR A 366 -16.63 6.26 23.19
N ALA A 367 -16.91 6.41 21.89
CA ALA A 367 -18.25 6.71 21.42
C ALA A 367 -19.21 5.53 21.62
N TYR A 368 -18.72 4.30 21.45
CA TYR A 368 -19.48 3.08 21.70
C TYR A 368 -19.89 2.97 23.18
N LEU A 369 -18.93 3.07 24.10
CA LEU A 369 -19.17 3.01 25.53
C LEU A 369 -20.10 4.14 26.00
N LYS A 370 -19.89 5.37 25.51
CA LYS A 370 -20.67 6.53 25.96
C LYS A 370 -22.08 6.57 25.40
N TYR A 371 -22.23 6.40 24.08
CA TYR A 371 -23.49 6.68 23.39
C TYR A 371 -24.28 5.43 23.04
N HIS A 372 -23.61 4.30 22.79
CA HIS A 372 -24.30 3.05 22.52
C HIS A 372 -24.66 2.31 23.82
N LEU A 373 -23.70 2.18 24.76
CA LEU A 373 -23.93 1.53 26.06
C LEU A 373 -24.46 2.47 27.14
N GLY A 374 -24.36 3.79 26.95
CA GLY A 374 -24.89 4.77 27.90
C GLY A 374 -24.12 4.86 29.21
N LEU A 375 -22.83 4.47 29.23
CA LEU A 375 -22.02 4.50 30.45
C LEU A 375 -21.75 5.94 30.93
N ASP A 376 -21.55 6.09 32.24
CA ASP A 376 -21.21 7.36 32.85
C ASP A 376 -19.80 7.82 32.44
N THR A 377 -19.53 9.12 32.59
CA THR A 377 -18.29 9.72 32.08
C THR A 377 -17.04 9.19 32.78
N ASP A 378 -17.10 8.92 34.08
CA ASP A 378 -15.94 8.42 34.82
C ASP A 378 -15.61 6.99 34.40
N THR A 379 -16.63 6.16 34.16
CA THR A 379 -16.45 4.80 33.64
C THR A 379 -15.90 4.81 32.20
N VAL A 380 -16.39 5.68 31.33
CA VAL A 380 -15.88 5.79 29.94
C VAL A 380 -14.43 6.26 29.91
N ASP A 381 -14.10 7.32 30.65
CA ASP A 381 -12.72 7.83 30.74
C ASP A 381 -11.77 6.75 31.26
N PHE A 382 -12.21 5.99 32.28
CA PHE A 382 -11.44 4.88 32.83
C PHE A 382 -11.14 3.78 31.79
N LEU A 383 -12.10 3.45 30.92
CA LEU A 383 -11.96 2.37 29.95
C LEU A 383 -11.17 2.78 28.70
N SER A 384 -11.58 3.87 28.05
CA SER A 384 -11.10 4.20 26.70
C SER A 384 -10.49 5.61 26.60
N GLY A 385 -10.56 6.41 27.67
CA GLY A 385 -10.19 7.82 27.64
C GLY A 385 -11.06 8.62 26.66
N SER A 386 -10.42 9.31 25.71
CA SER A 386 -11.08 10.21 24.76
C SER A 386 -10.74 9.94 23.29
N GLY A 387 -10.35 8.71 22.95
CA GLY A 387 -9.96 8.33 21.58
C GLY A 387 -11.12 8.41 20.57
N ASN A 388 -10.80 8.75 19.33
CA ASN A 388 -11.76 8.87 18.21
C ASN A 388 -11.33 8.08 16.96
N ASP A 389 -10.37 7.18 17.10
CA ASP A 389 -9.97 6.25 16.05
C ASP A 389 -11.03 5.14 15.89
N PRO A 390 -11.23 4.61 14.67
CA PRO A 390 -12.13 3.47 14.44
C PRO A 390 -11.55 2.20 15.07
N MET A 391 -12.43 1.31 15.52
CA MET A 391 -12.05 0.03 16.17
C MET A 391 -11.35 -0.97 15.22
N TRP A 392 -11.28 -0.69 13.92
CA TRP A 392 -10.49 -1.45 12.95
C TRP A 392 -8.99 -1.52 13.32
N GLY A 393 -8.43 -0.45 13.90
CA GLY A 393 -7.03 -0.40 14.32
C GLY A 393 -6.64 -1.57 15.22
N GLU A 394 -7.52 -1.89 16.18
CA GLU A 394 -7.34 -2.97 17.14
C GLU A 394 -7.12 -4.34 16.48
N TRP A 395 -7.73 -4.60 15.32
CA TRP A 395 -7.56 -5.89 14.64
C TRP A 395 -6.16 -6.08 14.08
N TYR A 396 -5.71 -5.16 13.21
CA TYR A 396 -4.44 -5.35 12.54
C TYR A 396 -3.26 -5.04 13.47
N ASP A 397 -3.37 -4.05 14.37
CA ASP A 397 -2.30 -3.75 15.31
C ASP A 397 -2.11 -4.89 16.31
N THR A 398 -3.19 -5.55 16.78
CA THR A 398 -3.06 -6.74 17.63
C THR A 398 -2.26 -7.83 16.92
N VAL A 399 -2.50 -8.07 15.63
CA VAL A 399 -1.71 -9.04 14.86
C VAL A 399 -0.25 -8.62 14.77
N TYR A 400 0.03 -7.39 14.34
CA TYR A 400 1.41 -6.94 14.14
C TYR A 400 2.21 -6.92 15.44
N PHE A 401 1.64 -6.41 16.52
CA PHE A 401 2.30 -6.35 17.82
C PHE A 401 2.33 -7.69 18.57
N SER A 402 1.55 -8.70 18.14
CA SER A 402 1.67 -10.09 18.60
C SER A 402 2.81 -10.86 17.93
N ALA A 403 3.53 -10.27 16.96
CA ALA A 403 4.65 -10.93 16.31
C ALA A 403 5.71 -11.36 17.35
N THR A 404 6.13 -12.61 17.25
CA THR A 404 7.19 -13.18 18.08
C THR A 404 8.55 -13.09 17.40
N ASN A 405 8.55 -12.96 16.08
CA ASN A 405 9.75 -12.71 15.28
C ASN A 405 9.65 -11.35 14.60
N TRP A 406 10.69 -10.55 14.77
CA TRP A 406 10.82 -9.22 14.19
C TRP A 406 12.15 -9.09 13.46
N ARG A 407 12.19 -8.20 12.48
CA ARG A 407 13.42 -7.81 11.78
C ARG A 407 13.58 -6.29 11.77
N THR A 408 14.82 -5.85 11.70
CA THR A 408 15.21 -4.49 11.29
C THR A 408 16.24 -4.60 10.16
N ILE A 409 16.76 -3.49 9.67
CA ILE A 409 17.75 -3.47 8.59
C ILE A 409 19.12 -3.16 9.18
N ASP A 410 20.11 -3.94 8.77
CA ASP A 410 21.50 -3.76 9.16
C ASP A 410 21.98 -2.38 8.78
N LYS A 411 22.69 -1.74 9.71
CA LYS A 411 23.15 -0.34 9.59
C LYS A 411 22.02 0.68 9.35
N GLY A 412 20.77 0.31 9.52
CA GLY A 412 19.61 1.20 9.54
C GLY A 412 18.74 1.18 8.29
N LEU A 413 17.48 1.54 8.47
CA LEU A 413 16.43 1.44 7.46
C LEU A 413 16.65 2.34 6.25
N ASN A 414 17.47 3.38 6.33
CA ASN A 414 17.87 4.19 5.17
C ASN A 414 18.53 3.35 4.06
N SER A 415 19.08 2.17 4.37
CA SER A 415 19.65 1.27 3.36
C SER A 415 18.60 0.85 2.31
N LEU A 416 17.33 0.66 2.70
CA LEU A 416 16.26 0.27 1.78
C LEU A 416 15.98 1.32 0.68
N PRO A 417 15.64 2.59 0.99
CA PRO A 417 15.45 3.59 -0.05
C PRO A 417 16.77 3.93 -0.77
N LYS A 418 17.94 3.84 -0.11
CA LYS A 418 19.24 4.09 -0.74
C LYS A 418 19.56 3.09 -1.86
N ALA A 419 19.10 1.84 -1.74
CA ALA A 419 19.30 0.81 -2.76
C ALA A 419 18.63 1.14 -4.11
N PHE A 420 17.72 2.12 -4.16
CA PHE A 420 17.16 2.63 -5.42
C PHE A 420 18.08 3.60 -6.17
N ALA A 421 19.12 4.15 -5.51
CA ALA A 421 19.89 5.28 -6.05
C ALA A 421 20.42 5.05 -7.47
N PRO A 422 21.04 3.88 -7.82
CA PRO A 422 21.50 3.62 -9.18
C PRO A 422 20.38 3.54 -10.21
N HIS A 423 19.17 3.14 -9.78
CA HIS A 423 18.02 2.90 -10.66
C HIS A 423 17.19 4.15 -10.94
N ILE A 424 17.43 5.23 -10.21
CA ILE A 424 16.76 6.53 -10.37
C ILE A 424 17.71 7.64 -10.82
N GLU A 425 18.99 7.32 -10.98
CA GLU A 425 20.00 8.28 -11.41
C GLU A 425 19.60 8.94 -12.74
N GLY A 426 19.74 10.26 -12.81
CA GLY A 426 19.34 11.06 -13.98
C GLY A 426 17.83 11.22 -14.18
N LYS A 427 16.98 10.59 -13.37
CA LYS A 427 15.50 10.69 -13.42
C LYS A 427 14.88 11.21 -12.13
N ILE A 428 15.65 11.91 -11.31
CA ILE A 428 15.19 12.54 -10.07
C ILE A 428 15.68 13.99 -9.97
N THR A 429 14.84 14.87 -9.42
CA THR A 429 15.22 16.22 -9.00
C THR A 429 14.98 16.36 -7.50
N TYR A 430 16.06 16.63 -6.77
CA TYR A 430 16.04 16.92 -5.33
C TYR A 430 15.76 18.41 -5.06
N GLY A 431 15.39 18.74 -3.82
CA GLY A 431 15.19 20.11 -3.35
C GLY A 431 14.00 20.84 -3.98
N ARG A 432 13.14 20.17 -4.78
CA ARG A 432 12.04 20.82 -5.50
C ARG A 432 10.71 20.64 -4.79
N LYS A 433 10.23 21.71 -4.16
CA LYS A 433 8.93 21.77 -3.46
C LYS A 433 7.81 22.02 -4.47
N VAL A 434 7.06 20.98 -4.82
CA VAL A 434 5.81 21.12 -5.60
C VAL A 434 4.75 21.84 -4.75
N GLU A 435 4.03 22.76 -5.37
CA GLU A 435 2.97 23.55 -4.74
C GLU A 435 1.59 23.39 -5.40
N GLY A 436 1.49 22.60 -6.46
CA GLY A 436 0.22 22.37 -7.13
C GLY A 436 0.28 21.65 -8.46
N LEU A 437 -0.89 21.19 -8.88
CA LEU A 437 -1.15 20.58 -10.17
C LEU A 437 -2.19 21.40 -10.93
N THR A 438 -1.98 21.54 -12.24
CA THR A 438 -2.98 22.13 -13.14
C THR A 438 -3.27 21.15 -14.27
N TYR A 439 -4.54 20.81 -14.48
CA TYR A 439 -4.94 19.98 -15.61
C TYR A 439 -5.25 20.81 -16.84
N ASN A 440 -4.92 20.30 -18.02
CA ASN A 440 -5.23 20.90 -19.29
C ASN A 440 -6.08 19.96 -20.15
N ASP A 441 -7.37 20.26 -20.26
CA ASP A 441 -8.34 19.49 -21.03
C ASP A 441 -8.03 19.46 -22.53
N LYS A 442 -7.26 20.42 -23.07
CA LYS A 442 -7.03 20.52 -24.52
C LYS A 442 -6.15 19.40 -25.07
N ASP A 443 -5.21 18.94 -24.26
CA ASP A 443 -4.24 17.91 -24.65
C ASP A 443 -4.10 16.79 -23.61
N ASN A 444 -5.01 16.73 -22.63
CA ASN A 444 -5.07 15.75 -21.55
C ASN A 444 -3.72 15.61 -20.83
N THR A 445 -3.18 16.73 -20.36
CA THR A 445 -1.90 16.77 -19.64
C THR A 445 -2.00 17.46 -18.29
N VAL A 446 -1.04 17.13 -17.41
CA VAL A 446 -0.90 17.70 -16.08
C VAL A 446 0.36 18.54 -16.02
N PHE A 447 0.24 19.76 -15.51
CA PHE A 447 1.35 20.64 -15.18
C PHE A 447 1.68 20.51 -13.70
N VAL A 448 2.93 20.17 -13.39
CA VAL A 448 3.46 20.14 -12.02
C VAL A 448 4.11 21.49 -11.73
N ASN A 449 3.61 22.20 -10.73
CA ASN A 449 4.01 23.59 -10.45
C ASN A 449 4.95 23.68 -9.23
N TRP A 450 6.00 24.48 -9.33
CA TRP A 450 6.92 24.81 -8.23
C TRP A 450 7.46 26.24 -8.38
N ARG A 451 8.23 26.72 -7.39
CA ARG A 451 8.99 27.96 -7.46
C ARG A 451 10.46 27.68 -7.18
N GLU A 452 11.35 28.43 -7.84
CA GLU A 452 12.77 28.41 -7.47
C GLU A 452 13.03 29.35 -6.29
N ASP A 453 12.38 30.52 -6.30
CA ASP A 453 12.38 31.48 -5.19
C ASP A 453 10.98 31.50 -4.56
N GLU A 454 10.89 31.34 -3.25
CA GLU A 454 9.61 31.24 -2.54
C GLU A 454 8.73 32.49 -2.70
N PHE A 455 9.31 33.64 -3.06
CA PHE A 455 8.61 34.90 -3.26
C PHE A 455 8.27 35.20 -4.73
N ASP A 456 8.64 34.32 -5.67
CA ASP A 456 8.21 34.44 -7.06
C ASP A 456 6.68 34.54 -7.12
N ILE A 457 6.14 35.45 -7.94
CA ILE A 457 4.68 35.58 -8.09
C ILE A 457 4.11 34.48 -8.98
N LYS A 458 4.82 34.10 -10.05
CA LYS A 458 4.38 33.06 -10.99
C LYS A 458 5.17 31.78 -10.77
N PRO A 459 4.51 30.62 -10.64
CA PRO A 459 5.22 29.36 -10.55
C PRO A 459 5.86 28.99 -11.90
N LYS A 460 6.93 28.22 -11.82
CA LYS A 460 7.41 27.41 -12.93
C LYS A 460 6.60 26.12 -13.00
N TYR A 461 6.64 25.48 -14.15
CA TYR A 461 5.97 24.21 -14.34
C TYR A 461 6.69 23.32 -15.34
N ASP A 462 6.45 22.02 -15.22
CA ASP A 462 6.80 20.99 -16.18
C ASP A 462 5.53 20.24 -16.58
N LYS A 463 5.48 19.80 -17.83
CA LYS A 463 4.34 19.14 -18.44
C LYS A 463 4.51 17.61 -18.47
N TYR A 464 3.47 16.89 -18.07
CA TYR A 464 3.41 15.44 -18.02
C TYR A 464 2.07 14.93 -18.55
N ASP A 465 2.01 13.68 -19.01
CA ASP A 465 0.74 13.04 -19.35
C ASP A 465 -0.04 12.64 -18.10
N TYR A 466 0.65 12.14 -17.06
CA TYR A 466 0.09 11.76 -15.77
C TYR A 466 0.96 12.22 -14.61
N ALA A 467 0.36 12.40 -13.44
CA ALA A 467 1.04 12.65 -12.18
C ALA A 467 0.66 11.59 -11.14
N ILE A 468 1.66 10.89 -10.62
CA ILE A 468 1.55 10.03 -9.45
C ILE A 468 2.03 10.83 -8.24
N VAL A 469 1.12 11.14 -7.32
CA VAL A 469 1.39 11.94 -6.12
C VAL A 469 1.62 11.00 -4.95
N ALA A 470 2.89 10.84 -4.57
CA ALA A 470 3.35 10.07 -3.41
C ALA A 470 3.52 10.93 -2.14
N VAL A 471 3.03 12.18 -2.17
CA VAL A 471 3.11 13.15 -1.08
C VAL A 471 1.91 12.99 -0.15
N PRO A 472 2.09 13.00 1.19
CA PRO A 472 0.97 12.89 2.13
C PRO A 472 -0.01 14.07 2.02
N PHE A 473 -1.29 13.80 2.28
CA PHE A 473 -2.36 14.80 2.22
C PHE A 473 -2.20 15.97 3.20
N SER A 474 -1.45 15.78 4.30
CA SER A 474 -1.01 16.86 5.19
C SER A 474 -0.23 17.97 4.46
N LYS A 475 0.46 17.64 3.36
CA LYS A 475 1.13 18.61 2.47
C LYS A 475 0.30 18.95 1.25
N VAL A 476 -0.33 17.98 0.59
CA VAL A 476 -1.13 18.21 -0.62
C VAL A 476 -2.30 19.15 -0.35
N ARG A 477 -2.88 19.19 0.86
CA ARG A 477 -3.96 20.14 1.19
C ARG A 477 -3.57 21.62 1.13
N LEU A 478 -2.28 21.91 1.02
CA LEU A 478 -1.76 23.28 0.83
C LEU A 478 -1.58 23.63 -0.65
N TRP A 479 -1.75 22.67 -1.55
CA TRP A 479 -1.50 22.85 -2.98
C TRP A 479 -2.66 23.52 -3.70
N ARG A 480 -2.34 24.15 -4.84
CA ARG A 480 -3.35 24.52 -5.85
C ARG A 480 -3.63 23.30 -6.72
N MET A 481 -4.86 22.80 -6.70
CA MET A 481 -5.24 21.55 -7.36
C MET A 481 -6.40 21.78 -8.33
N PRO A 482 -6.61 20.88 -9.32
CA PRO A 482 -7.86 20.81 -10.07
C PRO A 482 -9.06 20.61 -9.13
N GLU A 483 -10.25 20.94 -9.60
CA GLU A 483 -11.50 20.71 -8.85
C GLU A 483 -11.88 19.23 -8.87
N TYR A 484 -11.24 18.44 -8.00
CA TYR A 484 -11.56 17.03 -7.79
C TYR A 484 -12.97 16.83 -7.25
N SER A 485 -13.47 15.61 -7.36
CA SER A 485 -14.72 15.18 -6.75
C SER A 485 -14.83 15.60 -5.28
N SER A 486 -16.07 15.83 -4.82
CA SER A 486 -16.31 16.24 -3.42
C SER A 486 -15.70 15.26 -2.40
N LEU A 487 -15.63 13.98 -2.76
CA LEU A 487 -15.06 12.95 -1.89
C LEU A 487 -13.53 13.08 -1.80
N LEU A 488 -12.84 13.13 -2.95
CA LEU A 488 -11.39 13.26 -3.00
C LEU A 488 -10.91 14.62 -2.44
N SER A 489 -11.59 15.71 -2.78
CA SER A 489 -11.32 17.03 -2.22
C SER A 489 -11.43 17.07 -0.70
N ARG A 490 -12.43 16.39 -0.12
CA ARG A 490 -12.58 16.26 1.34
C ARG A 490 -11.51 15.36 1.95
N ALA A 491 -11.18 14.24 1.30
CA ALA A 491 -10.12 13.37 1.78
C ALA A 491 -8.77 14.10 1.85
N ILE A 492 -8.38 14.83 0.82
CA ILE A 492 -7.15 15.63 0.79
C ILE A 492 -7.15 16.65 1.94
N SER A 493 -8.23 17.41 2.08
CA SER A 493 -8.31 18.53 3.03
C SER A 493 -8.50 18.12 4.50
N THR A 494 -9.06 16.94 4.78
CA THR A 494 -9.53 16.58 6.13
C THR A 494 -9.05 15.24 6.69
N LEU A 495 -8.40 14.38 5.90
CA LEU A 495 -7.84 13.14 6.43
C LEU A 495 -6.89 13.44 7.61
N GLU A 496 -7.15 12.82 8.76
CA GLU A 496 -6.38 13.07 9.97
C GLU A 496 -5.04 12.34 9.98
N TYR A 497 -4.07 12.96 10.64
CA TYR A 497 -2.70 12.44 10.79
C TYR A 497 -2.32 12.46 12.27
N GLN A 498 -1.75 11.34 12.73
CA GLN A 498 -1.09 11.27 14.02
C GLN A 498 0.31 11.84 13.96
N GLN A 499 0.85 12.08 15.15
CA GLN A 499 2.15 12.70 15.33
C GLN A 499 3.06 11.88 16.22
N SER A 500 4.35 12.11 16.03
CA SER A 500 5.40 11.45 16.79
C SER A 500 6.59 12.38 16.95
N CYS A 501 7.19 12.32 18.13
CA CYS A 501 8.47 12.93 18.46
C CYS A 501 9.42 11.86 18.99
N LYS A 502 10.63 11.84 18.45
CA LYS A 502 11.72 10.94 18.84
C LYS A 502 12.95 11.74 19.23
N VAL A 503 13.66 11.26 20.26
CA VAL A 503 14.96 11.79 20.68
C VAL A 503 15.93 10.63 20.86
N ALA A 504 17.04 10.68 20.14
CA ALA A 504 18.14 9.75 20.25
C ALA A 504 19.32 10.43 20.97
N LEU A 505 19.93 9.72 21.92
CA LEU A 505 21.05 10.20 22.72
C LEU A 505 22.26 9.28 22.52
N HIS A 506 23.43 9.89 22.31
CA HIS A 506 24.68 9.19 22.10
C HIS A 506 25.48 9.09 23.41
N TYR A 507 26.02 7.92 23.68
CA TYR A 507 26.82 7.62 24.88
C TYR A 507 28.20 7.07 24.51
N GLU A 508 29.22 7.35 25.32
CA GLU A 508 30.61 6.90 25.11
C GLU A 508 30.76 5.38 25.09
N THR A 509 29.92 4.69 25.86
CA THR A 509 29.85 3.23 25.91
C THR A 509 28.41 2.76 25.97
N ARG A 510 28.21 1.46 25.73
CA ARG A 510 26.94 0.75 25.95
C ARG A 510 26.75 0.38 27.42
N PHE A 511 26.87 1.37 28.30
CA PHE A 511 26.89 1.15 29.76
C PHE A 511 25.67 0.35 30.26
N TRP A 512 24.51 0.46 29.58
CA TRP A 512 23.27 -0.28 29.89
C TRP A 512 23.42 -1.81 29.75
N GLU A 513 24.39 -2.30 28.99
CA GLU A 513 24.72 -3.72 28.84
C GLU A 513 25.65 -4.24 29.94
N ALA A 514 26.29 -3.34 30.69
CA ALA A 514 27.26 -3.66 31.73
C ALA A 514 26.75 -3.39 33.17
N GLN A 515 25.50 -2.92 33.31
CA GLN A 515 24.86 -2.73 34.61
C GLN A 515 24.55 -4.10 35.27
N GLU A 516 24.24 -4.08 36.57
CA GLU A 516 23.85 -5.27 37.33
C GLU A 516 22.68 -6.04 36.68
N ASN A 517 21.70 -5.29 36.16
CA ASN A 517 20.59 -5.79 35.35
C ASN A 517 20.81 -5.33 33.90
N PRO A 518 21.57 -6.08 33.08
CA PRO A 518 21.96 -5.63 31.75
C PRO A 518 20.78 -5.65 30.78
N ILE A 519 20.73 -4.67 29.88
CA ILE A 519 19.67 -4.52 28.87
C ILE A 519 20.21 -4.84 27.49
N PHE A 520 19.70 -5.90 26.86
CA PHE A 520 20.08 -6.31 25.51
C PHE A 520 18.91 -6.11 24.54
N GLY A 521 18.91 -4.99 23.82
CA GLY A 521 17.81 -4.57 22.95
C GLY A 521 16.48 -4.38 23.67
N GLY A 522 15.39 -4.29 22.91
CA GLY A 522 14.03 -4.13 23.44
C GLY A 522 13.59 -2.68 23.60
N CYS A 523 12.27 -2.49 23.69
CA CYS A 523 11.64 -1.23 24.06
C CYS A 523 10.91 -1.38 25.40
N GLY A 524 11.14 -0.44 26.31
CA GLY A 524 10.37 -0.25 27.54
C GLY A 524 9.54 1.02 27.49
N SER A 525 8.54 1.13 28.35
CA SER A 525 7.77 2.37 28.55
C SER A 525 7.98 2.88 29.97
N VAL A 526 7.96 4.19 30.17
CA VAL A 526 8.17 4.80 31.48
C VAL A 526 7.02 5.72 31.87
N ASP A 527 6.90 5.99 33.17
CA ASP A 527 5.92 6.92 33.73
C ASP A 527 6.44 8.38 33.81
N ILE A 528 7.63 8.66 33.28
CA ILE A 528 8.19 10.01 33.20
C ILE A 528 7.44 10.80 32.11
N PRO A 529 6.82 11.94 32.44
CA PRO A 529 6.12 12.76 31.46
C PRO A 529 7.01 13.19 30.29
N GLY A 530 6.52 13.01 29.06
CA GLY A 530 7.21 13.43 27.84
C GLY A 530 8.22 12.42 27.25
N ILE A 531 8.37 11.23 27.85
CA ILE A 531 9.33 10.22 27.35
C ILE A 531 8.66 9.16 26.47
N GLY A 532 7.51 8.63 26.89
CA GLY A 532 6.85 7.53 26.20
C GLY A 532 7.69 6.24 26.28
N SER A 533 8.25 5.81 25.16
CA SER A 533 9.07 4.58 25.08
C SER A 533 10.57 4.88 24.99
N ILE A 534 11.37 4.02 25.61
CA ILE A 534 12.84 3.98 25.50
C ILE A 534 13.22 2.68 24.78
N CYS A 535 13.95 2.77 23.68
CA CYS A 535 14.36 1.60 22.90
C CYS A 535 15.89 1.50 22.79
N TYR A 536 16.41 0.31 23.05
CA TYR A 536 17.84 0.01 23.02
C TYR A 536 18.20 -0.68 21.70
N PRO A 537 19.39 -0.41 21.13
CA PRO A 537 19.84 -1.07 19.90
C PRO A 537 19.82 -2.59 19.99
N ALA A 538 19.29 -3.24 18.95
CA ALA A 538 19.29 -4.70 18.81
C ALA A 538 20.54 -5.24 18.05
N TYR A 539 21.50 -4.37 17.76
CA TYR A 539 22.75 -4.64 17.04
C TYR A 539 23.96 -4.26 17.89
N GLU A 540 25.12 -4.80 17.53
CA GLU A 540 26.40 -4.62 18.25
C GLU A 540 26.28 -4.90 19.76
N ILE A 541 25.50 -5.92 20.11
CA ILE A 541 25.31 -6.38 21.50
C ILE A 541 26.64 -6.89 22.05
N ASN A 542 26.97 -6.52 23.28
CA ASN A 542 28.24 -6.75 23.98
C ASN A 542 29.45 -6.02 23.37
N SER A 543 29.25 -5.05 22.47
CA SER A 543 30.36 -4.22 22.01
C SER A 543 30.77 -3.21 23.10
N THR A 544 32.06 -2.89 23.15
CA THR A 544 32.61 -1.93 24.14
C THR A 544 32.66 -0.50 23.62
N GLY A 545 32.24 -0.28 22.37
CA GLY A 545 32.25 1.03 21.73
C GLY A 545 31.07 1.90 22.14
N PRO A 546 30.97 3.12 21.57
CA PRO A 546 29.85 4.01 21.80
C PRO A 546 28.52 3.41 21.30
N GLY A 547 27.41 3.93 21.80
CA GLY A 547 26.08 3.49 21.37
C GLY A 547 25.04 4.59 21.48
N VAL A 548 23.91 4.39 20.79
CA VAL A 548 22.84 5.37 20.70
C VAL A 548 21.52 4.75 21.18
N ILE A 549 20.94 5.32 22.24
CA ILE A 549 19.62 4.92 22.73
C ILE A 549 18.57 5.82 22.08
N LEU A 550 17.46 5.24 21.60
CA LEU A 550 16.24 6.00 21.36
C LEU A 550 15.60 6.29 22.72
N ALA A 551 16.03 7.40 23.33
CA ALA A 551 15.76 7.74 24.72
C ALA A 551 14.36 8.32 24.94
N SER A 552 13.66 8.71 23.88
CA SER A 552 12.24 9.06 23.93
C SER A 552 11.59 8.76 22.59
N TYR A 553 10.41 8.14 22.65
CA TYR A 553 9.48 7.98 21.56
C TYR A 553 8.07 8.18 22.10
N ALA A 554 7.52 9.36 21.81
CA ALA A 554 6.17 9.76 22.18
C ALA A 554 5.33 10.02 20.92
N SER A 555 4.03 9.75 21.00
CA SER A 555 3.05 9.96 19.93
C SER A 555 1.83 10.78 20.40
N GLY A 556 0.95 11.12 19.46
CA GLY A 556 -0.32 11.79 19.72
C GLY A 556 -0.19 13.15 20.39
N THR A 557 -1.12 13.43 21.33
CA THR A 557 -1.19 14.71 22.03
C THR A 557 0.12 15.08 22.73
N MET A 558 0.81 14.08 23.31
CA MET A 558 2.10 14.30 23.95
C MET A 558 3.15 14.76 22.93
N ALA A 559 3.25 14.08 21.78
CA ALA A 559 4.17 14.49 20.72
C ALA A 559 3.91 15.91 20.23
N ARG A 560 2.65 16.33 20.12
CA ARG A 560 2.30 17.72 19.76
C ARG A 560 2.84 18.72 20.79
N SER A 561 2.68 18.46 22.09
CA SER A 561 3.24 19.31 23.14
C SER A 561 4.77 19.35 23.11
N LEU A 562 5.42 18.21 22.88
CA LEU A 562 6.89 18.12 22.77
C LEU A 562 7.44 18.81 21.51
N ALA A 563 6.66 18.84 20.42
CA ALA A 563 7.03 19.53 19.19
C ALA A 563 7.17 21.05 19.40
N ALA A 564 6.38 21.63 20.32
CA ALA A 564 6.40 23.05 20.64
C ALA A 564 7.59 23.49 21.51
N LEU A 565 8.28 22.55 22.15
CA LEU A 565 9.50 22.85 22.92
C LEU A 565 10.66 23.20 21.98
N SER A 566 11.60 24.02 22.48
CA SER A 566 12.89 24.15 21.84
C SER A 566 13.59 22.80 21.82
N GLU A 567 14.43 22.56 20.80
CA GLU A 567 15.17 21.29 20.69
C GLU A 567 15.98 21.00 21.94
N LYS A 568 16.73 22.00 22.44
CA LYS A 568 17.58 21.86 23.63
C LYS A 568 16.78 21.56 24.89
N ASP A 569 15.63 22.20 25.09
CA ASP A 569 14.80 21.93 26.27
C ASP A 569 14.23 20.51 26.25
N HIS A 570 13.77 20.06 25.07
CA HIS A 570 13.27 18.69 24.91
C HIS A 570 14.37 17.65 25.15
N VAL A 571 15.55 17.85 24.56
CA VAL A 571 16.70 16.94 24.74
C VAL A 571 17.17 16.93 26.19
N ALA A 572 17.23 18.09 26.84
CA ALA A 572 17.61 18.16 28.25
C ALA A 572 16.58 17.46 29.16
N LEU A 573 15.28 17.54 28.83
CA LEU A 573 14.23 16.77 29.52
C LEU A 573 14.49 15.27 29.37
N VAL A 574 14.74 14.79 28.15
CA VAL A 574 15.00 13.38 27.88
C VAL A 574 16.28 12.90 28.57
N GLN A 575 17.34 13.70 28.57
CA GLN A 575 18.59 13.32 29.25
C GLN A 575 18.44 13.24 30.77
N ARG A 576 17.66 14.15 31.40
CA ARG A 576 17.33 14.01 32.84
C ARG A 576 16.56 12.72 33.11
N ALA A 577 15.61 12.36 32.24
CA ALA A 577 14.90 11.10 32.37
C ALA A 577 15.83 9.88 32.25
N MET A 578 16.84 9.93 31.37
CA MET A 578 17.83 8.85 31.28
C MET A 578 18.68 8.71 32.55
N VAL A 579 18.95 9.81 33.27
CA VAL A 579 19.57 9.75 34.61
C VAL A 579 18.62 9.15 35.64
N GLU A 580 17.32 9.46 35.60
CA GLU A 580 16.33 8.81 36.49
C GLU A 580 16.21 7.30 36.23
N VAL A 581 16.34 6.88 34.97
CA VAL A 581 16.28 5.46 34.58
C VAL A 581 17.56 4.72 34.95
N HIS A 582 18.72 5.26 34.59
CA HIS A 582 19.99 4.52 34.65
C HIS A 582 20.94 4.94 35.77
N GLY A 583 20.66 6.05 36.45
CA GLY A 583 21.54 6.69 37.43
C GLY A 583 22.55 7.65 36.78
N GLU A 584 23.46 8.18 37.61
CA GLU A 584 24.45 9.21 37.22
C GLU A 584 25.35 8.78 36.06
N VAL A 585 25.55 7.48 35.84
CA VAL A 585 26.32 6.96 34.69
C VAL A 585 25.79 7.47 33.35
N ALA A 586 24.47 7.70 33.22
CA ALA A 586 23.90 8.28 32.01
C ALA A 586 24.33 9.74 31.81
N ALA A 587 24.53 10.52 32.89
CA ALA A 587 25.09 11.86 32.78
C ALA A 587 26.58 11.82 32.43
N GLU A 588 27.34 10.93 33.09
CA GLU A 588 28.78 10.76 32.89
C GLU A 588 29.14 10.32 31.46
N GLN A 589 28.33 9.44 30.87
CA GLN A 589 28.59 8.84 29.56
C GLN A 589 27.99 9.62 28.40
N PHE A 590 27.14 10.62 28.63
CA PHE A 590 26.50 11.37 27.57
C PHE A 590 27.50 12.27 26.84
N THR A 591 27.67 12.07 25.53
CA THR A 591 28.69 12.79 24.76
C THR A 591 28.28 14.21 24.39
N GLY A 592 27.05 14.61 24.69
CA GLY A 592 26.45 15.84 24.19
C GLY A 592 25.88 15.72 22.77
N SER A 593 26.11 14.61 22.06
CA SER A 593 25.54 14.36 20.74
C SER A 593 24.14 13.76 20.84
N TYR A 594 23.21 14.30 20.06
CA TYR A 594 21.81 13.88 20.05
C TYR A 594 21.17 14.13 18.69
N GLU A 595 20.00 13.55 18.46
CA GLU A 595 19.11 13.87 17.34
C GLU A 595 17.67 13.95 17.84
N ARG A 596 16.91 14.94 17.36
CA ARG A 596 15.46 15.08 17.62
C ARG A 596 14.71 15.17 16.31
N GLN A 597 13.65 14.37 16.17
CA GLN A 597 12.73 14.45 15.05
C GLN A 597 11.29 14.49 15.57
N CYS A 598 10.58 15.57 15.27
CA CYS A 598 9.15 15.70 15.50
C CYS A 598 8.45 15.85 14.16
N TRP A 599 7.58 14.90 13.81
CA TRP A 599 7.00 14.82 12.47
C TRP A 599 5.90 15.86 12.20
N GLU A 600 5.24 16.39 13.23
CA GLU A 600 4.21 17.45 13.11
C GLU A 600 4.79 18.72 12.47
N VAL A 601 6.04 19.05 12.84
CA VAL A 601 6.73 20.27 12.39
C VAL A 601 7.79 19.99 11.32
N ASP A 602 7.83 18.77 10.79
CA ASP A 602 8.67 18.45 9.64
C ASP A 602 8.11 19.16 8.40
N GLU A 603 8.90 20.03 7.78
CA GLU A 603 8.44 20.90 6.70
C GLU A 603 7.96 20.12 5.46
N HIS A 604 8.41 18.87 5.28
CA HIS A 604 8.14 18.03 4.11
C HIS A 604 7.05 17.00 4.34
N GLN A 605 6.66 16.73 5.60
CA GLN A 605 5.67 15.70 5.93
C GLN A 605 4.46 16.25 6.69
N ALA A 606 4.65 17.19 7.62
CA ALA A 606 3.59 17.75 8.47
C ALA A 606 2.68 16.68 9.13
N GLY A 607 3.27 15.59 9.60
CA GLY A 607 2.55 14.38 9.99
C GLY A 607 3.46 13.16 10.13
N ALA A 608 3.22 12.32 11.13
CA ALA A 608 3.93 11.05 11.26
C ALA A 608 3.30 9.94 10.41
N TRP A 609 1.98 9.74 10.51
CA TRP A 609 1.23 8.78 9.70
C TRP A 609 -0.26 9.16 9.66
N ALA A 610 -0.97 8.72 8.62
CA ALA A 610 -2.42 8.84 8.58
C ALA A 610 -3.08 8.10 9.76
N SER A 611 -4.05 8.72 10.41
CA SER A 611 -4.86 8.12 11.47
C SER A 611 -6.29 8.61 11.28
N PRO A 612 -7.03 7.97 10.35
CA PRO A 612 -8.39 8.38 10.05
C PRO A 612 -9.25 8.29 11.30
N THR A 613 -10.08 9.31 11.52
CA THR A 613 -11.10 9.27 12.58
C THR A 613 -12.27 8.38 12.15
N VAL A 614 -13.18 8.05 13.08
CA VAL A 614 -14.40 7.26 12.82
C VAL A 614 -15.07 7.68 11.50
N GLY A 615 -15.29 6.70 10.61
CA GLY A 615 -15.92 6.88 9.30
C GLY A 615 -15.03 7.45 8.19
N GLN A 616 -13.88 8.07 8.46
CA GLN A 616 -13.05 8.68 7.40
C GLN A 616 -12.47 7.64 6.42
N GLN A 617 -11.93 6.53 6.92
CA GLN A 617 -11.30 5.51 6.09
C GLN A 617 -12.31 4.87 5.13
N GLU A 618 -13.42 4.34 5.67
CA GLU A 618 -14.51 3.74 4.89
C GLU A 618 -15.08 4.73 3.85
N LEU A 619 -15.22 6.00 4.23
CA LEU A 619 -15.73 7.03 3.35
C LEU A 619 -14.74 7.37 2.20
N PHE A 620 -13.44 7.46 2.48
CA PHE A 620 -12.48 8.02 1.54
C PHE A 620 -11.74 7.00 0.66
N ILE A 621 -11.57 5.75 1.10
CA ILE A 621 -10.89 4.69 0.30
C ILE A 621 -11.41 4.63 -1.15
N PRO A 622 -12.73 4.64 -1.42
CA PRO A 622 -13.23 4.56 -2.79
C PRO A 622 -12.75 5.69 -3.71
N ALA A 623 -12.44 6.87 -3.15
CA ALA A 623 -11.92 8.00 -3.92
C ALA A 623 -10.45 7.79 -4.34
N TYR A 624 -9.66 7.10 -3.52
CA TYR A 624 -8.25 6.81 -3.85
C TYR A 624 -8.15 5.80 -5.00
N HIS A 625 -9.22 5.02 -5.20
CA HIS A 625 -9.29 3.98 -6.22
C HIS A 625 -9.71 4.52 -7.61
N ARG A 626 -9.69 5.85 -7.82
CA ARG A 626 -10.03 6.49 -9.10
C ARG A 626 -8.91 7.42 -9.57
N THR A 627 -8.69 7.48 -10.88
CA THR A 627 -7.89 8.54 -11.51
C THR A 627 -8.79 9.73 -11.81
N GLU A 628 -8.42 10.90 -11.31
CA GLU A 628 -9.08 12.16 -11.64
C GLU A 628 -8.06 13.13 -12.24
N PHE A 629 -8.38 13.73 -13.40
CA PHE A 629 -7.49 14.69 -14.08
C PHE A 629 -6.06 14.16 -14.28
N ASN A 630 -5.93 12.89 -14.71
CA ASN A 630 -4.67 12.16 -14.87
C ASN A 630 -3.77 12.19 -13.62
N THR A 631 -4.38 12.32 -12.44
CA THR A 631 -3.69 12.34 -11.15
C THR A 631 -4.06 11.09 -10.36
N ILE A 632 -3.04 10.39 -9.85
CA ILE A 632 -3.18 9.19 -9.03
C ILE A 632 -2.46 9.44 -7.70
N PHE A 633 -3.14 9.24 -6.57
CA PHE A 633 -2.52 9.38 -5.25
C PHE A 633 -2.04 8.02 -4.74
N VAL A 634 -0.82 7.96 -4.20
CA VAL A 634 -0.23 6.76 -3.59
C VAL A 634 0.49 7.12 -2.28
N GLY A 635 0.71 6.15 -1.42
CA GLY A 635 1.28 6.35 -0.08
C GLY A 635 0.45 5.66 0.99
N GLU A 636 1.02 5.51 2.18
CA GLU A 636 0.40 4.79 3.30
C GLU A 636 -0.98 5.32 3.69
N HIS A 637 -1.22 6.62 3.47
CA HIS A 637 -2.47 7.32 3.74
C HIS A 637 -3.60 6.94 2.77
N THR A 638 -3.28 6.25 1.67
CA THR A 638 -4.23 5.72 0.70
C THR A 638 -4.42 4.20 0.82
N SER A 639 -3.92 3.59 1.90
CA SER A 639 -4.01 2.16 2.20
C SER A 639 -5.02 1.88 3.32
N ILE A 640 -5.26 0.60 3.63
CA ILE A 640 -6.17 0.14 4.70
C ILE A 640 -5.49 -0.07 6.06
N THR A 641 -4.16 -0.17 6.05
CA THR A 641 -3.32 -0.24 7.25
C THR A 641 -2.42 0.97 7.23
N HIS A 642 -2.28 1.67 8.35
CA HIS A 642 -1.49 2.91 8.40
C HIS A 642 -0.21 2.74 9.23
N ALA A 643 0.72 3.69 9.09
CA ALA A 643 2.02 3.71 9.78
C ALA A 643 3.08 2.68 9.36
N TRP A 644 2.80 1.80 8.39
CA TRP A 644 3.73 0.75 7.95
C TRP A 644 4.27 0.96 6.52
N ILE A 645 5.50 0.51 6.28
CA ILE A 645 6.12 0.58 4.93
C ILE A 645 5.32 -0.29 3.94
N PHE A 646 4.81 -1.45 4.35
CA PHE A 646 3.94 -2.29 3.52
C PHE A 646 2.82 -1.47 2.87
N SER A 647 2.11 -0.64 3.63
CA SER A 647 1.02 0.22 3.16
C SER A 647 1.45 1.20 2.06
N ALA A 648 2.67 1.73 2.14
CA ALA A 648 3.22 2.58 1.09
C ALA A 648 3.57 1.77 -0.17
N LEU A 649 4.04 0.53 -0.02
CA LEU A 649 4.36 -0.33 -1.17
C LEU A 649 3.09 -0.84 -1.85
N GLU A 650 2.14 -1.34 -1.08
CA GLU A 650 0.82 -1.78 -1.52
C GLU A 650 0.12 -0.70 -2.36
N SER A 651 0.03 0.52 -1.84
CA SER A 651 -0.59 1.64 -2.55
C SER A 651 0.15 2.02 -3.84
N ALA A 652 1.48 1.81 -3.93
CA ALA A 652 2.23 2.01 -5.17
C ALA A 652 1.93 0.94 -6.22
N VAL A 653 1.76 -0.32 -5.80
CA VAL A 653 1.28 -1.39 -6.69
C VAL A 653 -0.12 -1.03 -7.20
N ARG A 654 -1.02 -0.57 -6.33
CA ARG A 654 -2.39 -0.15 -6.68
C ARG A 654 -2.37 1.01 -7.67
N GLY A 655 -1.66 2.10 -7.36
CA GLY A 655 -1.61 3.28 -8.22
C GLY A 655 -0.95 3.03 -9.57
N THR A 656 0.09 2.19 -9.62
CA THR A 656 0.69 1.79 -10.90
C THR A 656 -0.26 0.92 -11.71
N THR A 657 -1.01 0.04 -11.06
CA THR A 657 -2.05 -0.78 -11.69
C THR A 657 -3.14 0.10 -12.31
N GLN A 658 -3.63 1.12 -11.59
CA GLN A 658 -4.58 2.10 -12.12
C GLN A 658 -4.07 2.79 -13.39
N LEU A 659 -2.84 3.31 -13.34
CA LEU A 659 -2.21 3.97 -14.49
C LEU A 659 -2.14 3.02 -15.70
N LEU A 660 -1.73 1.76 -15.50
CA LEU A 660 -1.63 0.81 -16.59
C LEU A 660 -3.00 0.46 -17.17
N LEU A 661 -4.04 0.35 -16.34
CA LEU A 661 -5.41 0.16 -16.80
C LEU A 661 -5.94 1.39 -17.57
N ASP A 662 -5.65 2.62 -17.13
CA ASP A 662 -5.97 3.85 -17.87
C ASP A 662 -5.32 3.87 -19.26
N LEU A 663 -4.13 3.28 -19.37
CA LEU A 663 -3.38 3.15 -20.62
C LEU A 663 -3.79 1.93 -21.47
N GLY A 664 -4.73 1.11 -20.99
CA GLY A 664 -5.16 -0.14 -21.63
C GLY A 664 -4.12 -1.27 -21.61
N LEU A 665 -3.12 -1.19 -20.75
CA LEU A 665 -2.02 -2.13 -20.58
C LEU A 665 -2.36 -3.19 -19.52
N VAL A 666 -3.39 -3.99 -19.78
CA VAL A 666 -3.93 -4.98 -18.84
C VAL A 666 -2.93 -6.10 -18.55
N ASP A 667 -2.15 -6.55 -19.54
CA ASP A 667 -1.15 -7.60 -19.34
C ASP A 667 -0.05 -7.14 -18.38
N GLU A 668 0.44 -5.90 -18.54
CA GLU A 668 1.41 -5.28 -17.64
C GLU A 668 0.84 -5.07 -16.24
N ALA A 669 -0.42 -4.65 -16.13
CA ALA A 669 -1.11 -4.51 -14.85
C ALA A 669 -1.16 -5.86 -14.11
N LYS A 670 -1.53 -6.95 -14.80
CA LYS A 670 -1.52 -8.32 -14.24
C LYS A 670 -0.13 -8.75 -13.83
N GLN A 671 0.89 -8.51 -14.67
CA GLN A 671 2.27 -8.86 -14.33
C GLN A 671 2.71 -8.21 -13.02
N ILE A 672 2.40 -6.93 -12.79
CA ILE A 672 2.72 -6.23 -11.55
C ILE A 672 1.98 -6.85 -10.36
N VAL A 673 0.66 -7.03 -10.47
CA VAL A 673 -0.17 -7.58 -9.40
C VAL A 673 0.27 -9.00 -9.03
N ASP A 674 0.53 -9.83 -10.02
CA ASP A 674 0.97 -11.22 -9.85
C ASP A 674 2.36 -11.30 -9.22
N THR A 675 3.22 -10.31 -9.49
CA THR A 675 4.57 -10.26 -8.93
C THR A 675 4.57 -9.80 -7.47
N TRP A 676 3.83 -8.74 -7.15
CA TRP A 676 3.99 -8.03 -5.89
C TRP A 676 2.92 -8.35 -4.85
N MET A 677 1.72 -8.75 -5.27
CA MET A 677 0.59 -8.98 -4.36
C MET A 677 0.13 -10.45 -4.33
N ALA A 678 -0.11 -11.06 -5.49
CA ALA A 678 -0.79 -12.36 -5.58
C ALA A 678 0.08 -13.57 -5.15
N ARG A 679 1.38 -13.38 -4.88
CA ARG A 679 2.29 -14.46 -4.47
C ARG A 679 2.05 -14.95 -3.03
N TRP A 680 1.57 -14.08 -2.14
CA TRP A 680 1.47 -14.35 -0.69
C TRP A 680 0.09 -14.04 -0.12
N ILE A 681 -0.73 -13.24 -0.82
CA ILE A 681 -2.08 -12.89 -0.38
C ILE A 681 -3.07 -13.53 -1.37
N THR A 682 -3.85 -14.48 -0.86
CA THR A 682 -5.00 -15.04 -1.57
C THR A 682 -6.24 -14.29 -1.12
N ILE A 683 -6.86 -13.49 -2.00
CA ILE A 683 -8.14 -12.85 -1.72
C ILE A 683 -9.30 -13.80 -2.00
#